data_AF-A0A7W9WNB4-F1
#
_entry.id   AF-A0A7W9WNB4-F1
#
_cell.length_a   1.000
_cell.length_b   1.000
_cell.length_c   1.000
_cell.angle_alpha   90.00
_cell.angle_beta   90.00
_cell.angle_gamma   90.00
#
_symmetry.space_group_name_H-M   'P 1'
#
loop_
_entity.id
_entity.type
_entity.pdbx_description
1 polymer ?
#
loop_
_entity_poly.entity_id
_entity_poly.type
_entity_poly.pdbx_seq_one_letter_code
_entity_poly.pdbx_strand_id
1 'polypeptide(L)'
;MSEGRRSIFPAAGAAIGAVFLLAACDGGGSGQVAEAPSQPDKPNILFVMMDDVGIDQMRSFGYGGANPPKMPNMDAVAQAGIRFRNTWSQPECSPARASFFVGRYPTRTHTYQALGPGDLANAQLSPYETAAPQLLRKAGYESAMFGKFHLAGPENNEAGIATPALFGWDYFYGWIGGLPESIDLRAGGAVPAGTSNQCGFVPGAAAADGAAHGACHFPDDSCRPVRKDAPEQDVAGLQCLAAGGILVPGASCADPKPAGLDFSRYNGYYVSPLVILENGRAEQVPPGDKRARGYRTTIETDAAIDWIKSRAAGKPWMATVSYTAAHTPWQQPPAALLSDLVGPGGYPDAHVFDNLSCTSSGSAADVLRMQVLQNRMTQAMDAEFGRLLVETGIAARNPDGSLNYDPAASNTVIVIVGDNGSLGLAVKAPFDSSRAKGTAYQTGVWVPLIVAGRGVADPGRDVEHMVNGVDLFELFGELAGIDVRQALPASRPVDSVGIQAYLKNPSQSALRQTNFAISGLNQQADGGRNGPCVVTTAAGGGTCMQIATSKSVCGDNSGFWWGEGHDDLAPMGGDNAIASYGTCAQVNQVRYGNGVPEAELYTVMPDQSVAVREARYKLVRNTFKRFDPVKGIHDEVEYEFYEVDQAKGTPLLDEEGTSKVNPDGTPRPGWQAGEEAAYKDLKDRLDRLMQSAVLCEGDGNIDGIVDQADLENWRRIHADWGKSSVYDFAGAVPGSPPDGYTNGPDQDVVSLNLGKTCVYPASVY
;
A
#
# COMPACT_ATOMS: atom_id res chain seq x y z
N MET A 1 66.72 2.45 -0.09
CA MET A 1 67.88 1.86 0.61
C MET A 1 67.89 0.36 0.32
N SER A 2 69.06 -0.21 0.03
CA SER A 2 69.34 -1.62 -0.36
C SER A 2 68.91 -2.00 -1.79
N GLU A 3 69.81 -1.96 -2.79
CA GLU A 3 70.65 -3.07 -3.32
C GLU A 3 69.82 -4.23 -3.92
N GLY A 4 70.01 -4.78 -5.12
CA GLY A 4 70.99 -4.65 -6.22
C GLY A 4 71.05 -5.97 -7.04
N ARG A 5 71.36 -5.87 -8.34
CA ARG A 5 71.68 -6.91 -9.39
C ARG A 5 70.50 -7.50 -10.18
N ARG A 6 70.33 -7.16 -11.48
CA ARG A 6 71.10 -7.49 -12.74
C ARG A 6 71.03 -8.99 -13.08
N SER A 7 70.81 -9.48 -14.29
CA SER A 7 70.46 -9.03 -15.66
C SER A 7 70.47 -10.34 -16.49
N ILE A 8 69.74 -10.47 -17.60
CA ILE A 8 70.19 -11.09 -18.88
C ILE A 8 69.11 -10.82 -19.96
N PHE A 9 69.55 -10.17 -21.05
CA PHE A 9 68.92 -10.08 -22.38
C PHE A 9 69.79 -10.93 -23.35
N PRO A 10 69.25 -11.39 -24.51
CA PRO A 10 69.36 -10.63 -25.79
C PRO A 10 68.04 -10.65 -26.63
N ALA A 11 67.58 -9.52 -27.21
CA ALA A 11 67.85 -8.96 -28.55
C ALA A 11 67.31 -9.84 -29.72
N ALA A 12 66.59 -9.38 -30.75
CA ALA A 12 66.45 -8.06 -31.37
C ALA A 12 65.17 -7.98 -32.26
N GLY A 13 64.71 -6.78 -32.63
CA GLY A 13 63.70 -6.61 -33.69
C GLY A 13 63.11 -5.20 -33.91
N ALA A 14 63.83 -4.37 -34.66
CA ALA A 14 63.39 -3.25 -35.51
C ALA A 14 62.67 -2.02 -34.91
N ALA A 15 63.36 -0.86 -35.03
CA ALA A 15 62.85 0.50 -34.90
C ALA A 15 62.21 0.99 -36.21
N ILE A 16 61.34 2.01 -36.12
CA ILE A 16 61.29 3.21 -36.97
C ILE A 16 60.40 4.24 -36.26
N GLY A 17 60.94 5.44 -36.05
CA GLY A 17 60.18 6.65 -35.73
C GLY A 17 60.41 7.70 -36.81
N ALA A 18 59.41 8.54 -37.05
CA ALA A 18 59.52 9.84 -37.73
C ALA A 18 58.19 10.60 -37.49
N VAL A 19 58.18 11.71 -36.75
CA VAL A 19 58.47 13.11 -37.15
C VAL A 19 57.26 13.81 -37.78
N PHE A 20 56.89 14.92 -37.12
CA PHE A 20 55.88 15.91 -37.48
C PHE A 20 56.08 16.52 -38.87
N LEU A 21 54.96 16.78 -39.56
CA LEU A 21 54.87 17.75 -40.65
C LEU A 21 53.58 18.57 -40.49
N LEU A 22 53.76 19.89 -40.40
CA LEU A 22 52.74 20.93 -40.56
C LEU A 22 52.74 21.39 -42.02
N ALA A 23 51.58 21.45 -42.67
CA ALA A 23 51.00 22.67 -43.26
C ALA A 23 49.92 22.38 -44.34
N ALA A 24 48.81 23.12 -44.20
CA ALA A 24 47.87 23.66 -45.21
C ALA A 24 46.94 22.73 -46.01
N CYS A 25 45.62 23.00 -45.95
CA CYS A 25 44.90 23.70 -47.03
C CYS A 25 43.45 24.07 -46.64
N ASP A 26 43.02 25.21 -47.16
CA ASP A 26 41.71 25.86 -47.14
C ASP A 26 40.58 25.02 -47.77
N GLY A 27 39.35 25.25 -47.32
CA GLY A 27 38.13 24.72 -47.96
C GLY A 27 36.90 24.77 -47.06
N GLY A 28 36.38 25.97 -46.78
CA GLY A 28 35.16 26.18 -46.00
C GLY A 28 33.91 25.66 -46.71
N GLY A 29 33.63 24.37 -46.56
CA GLY A 29 32.35 23.75 -46.85
C GLY A 29 31.52 23.66 -45.57
N SER A 30 30.29 24.17 -45.63
CA SER A 30 29.26 24.04 -44.60
C SER A 30 28.98 22.57 -44.28
N GLY A 31 29.65 22.04 -43.26
CA GLY A 31 29.35 20.75 -42.66
C GLY A 31 28.69 20.97 -41.31
N GLN A 32 27.39 20.71 -41.22
CA GLN A 32 26.71 20.51 -39.95
C GLN A 32 27.52 19.48 -39.15
N VAL A 33 28.05 19.91 -38.00
CA VAL A 33 28.53 18.98 -36.98
C VAL A 33 27.29 18.21 -36.54
N ALA A 34 27.16 16.97 -37.01
CA ALA A 34 26.17 16.06 -36.48
C ALA A 34 26.48 15.89 -34.99
N GLU A 35 25.60 16.47 -34.17
CA GLU A 35 25.55 16.22 -32.74
C GLU A 35 25.49 14.70 -32.56
N ALA A 36 26.45 14.14 -31.83
CA ALA A 36 26.36 12.75 -31.41
C ALA A 36 25.02 12.59 -30.67
N PRO A 37 24.22 11.53 -30.92
CA PRO A 37 22.95 11.37 -30.25
C PRO A 37 23.22 11.40 -28.74
N SER A 38 22.66 12.41 -28.06
CA SER A 38 22.58 12.42 -26.61
C SER A 38 22.03 11.06 -26.19
N GLN A 39 22.71 10.38 -25.26
CA GLN A 39 22.14 9.23 -24.56
C GLN A 39 20.66 9.56 -24.28
N PRO A 40 19.68 8.72 -24.67
CA PRO A 40 18.30 9.05 -24.35
C PRO A 40 18.23 9.23 -22.84
N ASP A 41 17.97 10.46 -22.40
CA ASP A 41 17.98 10.81 -20.98
C ASP A 41 17.02 9.86 -20.26
N LYS A 42 17.57 9.08 -19.33
CA LYS A 42 16.77 8.18 -18.48
C LYS A 42 15.65 9.01 -17.85
N PRO A 43 14.38 8.57 -17.93
CA PRO A 43 13.28 9.35 -17.42
C PRO A 43 13.32 9.39 -15.89
N ASN A 44 12.87 10.50 -15.31
CA ASN A 44 12.47 10.50 -13.91
C ASN A 44 11.21 9.64 -13.73
N ILE A 45 11.06 9.03 -12.56
CA ILE A 45 9.90 8.19 -12.23
C ILE A 45 9.16 8.84 -11.07
N LEU A 46 7.94 9.31 -11.32
CA LEU A 46 7.00 9.69 -10.27
C LEU A 46 6.03 8.53 -10.06
N PHE A 47 6.22 7.78 -8.97
CA PHE A 47 5.36 6.67 -8.61
C PHE A 47 4.37 7.09 -7.52
N VAL A 48 3.09 7.12 -7.86
CA VAL A 48 2.00 7.49 -6.97
C VAL A 48 1.22 6.24 -6.58
N MET A 49 1.13 5.98 -5.28
CA MET A 49 0.29 4.93 -4.73
C MET A 49 -0.89 5.54 -4.00
N MET A 50 -2.08 4.97 -4.22
CA MET A 50 -3.32 5.33 -3.53
C MET A 50 -3.72 4.15 -2.64
N ASP A 51 -3.95 4.43 -1.37
CA ASP A 51 -4.32 3.42 -0.38
C ASP A 51 -5.85 3.23 -0.32
N ASP A 52 -6.31 1.98 -0.38
CA ASP A 52 -7.73 1.61 -0.37
C ASP A 52 -8.58 2.22 -1.51
N VAL A 53 -7.93 2.59 -2.62
CA VAL A 53 -8.59 3.08 -3.84
C VAL A 53 -8.66 1.95 -4.86
N GLY A 54 -9.73 1.16 -4.78
CA GLY A 54 -10.06 0.15 -5.78
C GLY A 54 -10.56 0.75 -7.10
N ILE A 55 -10.69 -0.11 -8.12
CA ILE A 55 -11.19 0.31 -9.44
C ILE A 55 -12.58 0.96 -9.37
N ASP A 56 -13.38 0.56 -8.38
CA ASP A 56 -14.76 1.00 -8.13
C ASP A 56 -14.85 2.47 -7.73
N GLN A 57 -13.71 3.12 -7.46
CA GLN A 57 -13.62 4.52 -7.10
C GLN A 57 -13.42 5.45 -8.33
N MET A 58 -12.90 4.95 -9.47
CA MET A 58 -12.40 5.82 -10.54
C MET A 58 -13.31 5.91 -11.77
N ARG A 59 -13.86 7.12 -12.00
CA ARG A 59 -14.70 7.42 -13.19
C ARG A 59 -13.95 7.30 -14.51
N SER A 60 -12.67 7.63 -14.56
CA SER A 60 -11.84 7.51 -15.77
C SER A 60 -11.71 6.08 -16.29
N PHE A 61 -11.97 5.07 -15.44
CA PHE A 61 -12.00 3.65 -15.81
C PHE A 61 -13.40 3.14 -16.17
N GLY A 62 -14.44 3.98 -16.03
CA GLY A 62 -15.84 3.64 -16.29
C GLY A 62 -16.62 3.16 -15.06
N TYR A 63 -16.08 3.37 -13.85
CA TYR A 63 -16.68 2.96 -12.58
C TYR A 63 -16.87 4.18 -11.65
N GLY A 64 -17.07 4.00 -10.35
CA GLY A 64 -17.27 5.12 -9.42
C GLY A 64 -18.64 5.19 -8.73
N GLY A 65 -19.52 4.20 -8.96
CA GLY A 65 -20.87 4.16 -8.41
C GLY A 65 -21.73 5.37 -8.78
N ALA A 66 -22.76 5.63 -7.97
CA ALA A 66 -23.70 6.74 -8.21
C ALA A 66 -23.09 8.12 -8.00
N ASN A 67 -22.13 8.24 -7.07
CA ASN A 67 -21.41 9.48 -6.80
C ASN A 67 -19.89 9.24 -6.66
N PRO A 68 -19.14 9.29 -7.78
CA PRO A 68 -17.69 9.16 -7.76
C PRO A 68 -16.99 10.38 -7.15
N PRO A 69 -15.79 10.20 -6.58
CA PRO A 69 -14.90 11.32 -6.29
C PRO A 69 -14.49 12.00 -7.60
N LYS A 70 -14.38 13.33 -7.57
CA LYS A 70 -13.89 14.11 -8.71
C LYS A 70 -12.37 14.18 -8.69
N MET A 71 -11.71 13.62 -9.70
CA MET A 71 -10.24 13.56 -9.76
C MET A 71 -9.70 14.20 -11.05
N PRO A 72 -9.95 15.49 -11.31
CA PRO A 72 -9.60 16.13 -12.58
C PRO A 72 -8.10 16.09 -12.89
N ASN A 73 -7.21 16.07 -11.89
CA ASN A 73 -5.77 16.06 -12.13
C ASN A 73 -5.30 14.67 -12.57
N MET A 74 -5.70 13.61 -11.88
CA MET A 74 -5.43 12.23 -12.27
C MET A 74 -6.15 11.86 -13.58
N ASP A 75 -7.36 12.38 -13.81
CA ASP A 75 -8.09 12.17 -15.07
C ASP A 75 -7.37 12.81 -16.27
N ALA A 76 -6.75 13.98 -16.09
CA ALA A 76 -5.92 14.61 -17.12
C ALA A 76 -4.66 13.78 -17.42
N VAL A 77 -4.00 13.24 -16.39
CA VAL A 77 -2.86 12.31 -16.56
C VAL A 77 -3.29 11.02 -17.25
N ALA A 78 -4.46 10.48 -16.92
CA ALA A 78 -5.03 9.30 -17.57
C ALA A 78 -5.32 9.54 -19.06
N GLN A 79 -5.82 10.72 -19.43
CA GLN A 79 -6.07 11.11 -20.82
C GLN A 79 -4.76 11.32 -21.61
N ALA A 80 -3.71 11.78 -20.94
CA ALA A 80 -2.39 11.97 -21.53
C ALA A 80 -1.51 10.71 -21.49
N GLY A 81 -1.98 9.62 -20.88
CA GLY A 81 -1.25 8.37 -20.71
C GLY A 81 -2.04 7.17 -21.23
N ILE A 82 -1.88 6.02 -20.59
CA ILE A 82 -2.71 4.83 -20.83
C ILE A 82 -3.31 4.32 -19.52
N ARG A 83 -4.50 3.74 -19.63
CA ARG A 83 -5.22 3.10 -18.52
C ARG A 83 -5.15 1.59 -18.67
N PHE A 84 -4.56 0.91 -17.70
CA PHE A 84 -4.56 -0.56 -17.65
C PHE A 84 -5.81 -1.04 -16.93
N ARG A 85 -6.83 -1.42 -17.70
CA ARG A 85 -8.18 -1.71 -17.19
C ARG A 85 -8.29 -3.08 -16.54
N ASN A 86 -7.30 -3.95 -16.72
CA ASN A 86 -7.28 -5.31 -16.17
C ASN A 86 -6.04 -5.52 -15.29
N THR A 87 -5.88 -4.66 -14.28
CA THR A 87 -4.77 -4.73 -13.33
C THR A 87 -5.22 -5.38 -12.03
N TRP A 88 -4.53 -6.44 -11.61
CA TRP A 88 -4.70 -7.02 -10.28
C TRP A 88 -3.59 -6.57 -9.35
N SER A 89 -3.91 -6.40 -8.08
CA SER A 89 -2.95 -6.30 -6.98
C SER A 89 -3.21 -7.39 -5.95
N GLN A 90 -2.33 -7.50 -4.96
CA GLN A 90 -2.62 -8.31 -3.78
C GLN A 90 -3.70 -7.60 -2.95
N PRO A 91 -4.64 -8.32 -2.34
CA PRO A 91 -5.83 -7.70 -1.78
C PRO A 91 -5.64 -7.04 -0.41
N GLU A 92 -4.40 -6.71 -0.02
CA GLU A 92 -4.06 -6.00 1.22
C GLU A 92 -2.79 -5.13 1.05
N CYS A 93 -2.64 -4.12 1.90
CA CYS A 93 -1.64 -3.06 1.73
C CYS A 93 -0.19 -3.59 1.65
N SER A 94 0.27 -4.32 2.68
CA SER A 94 1.66 -4.80 2.77
C SER A 94 2.04 -5.79 1.67
N PRO A 95 1.26 -6.87 1.39
CA PRO A 95 1.59 -7.77 0.29
C PRO A 95 1.64 -7.06 -1.06
N ALA A 96 0.70 -6.13 -1.32
CA ALA A 96 0.70 -5.36 -2.57
C ALA A 96 1.94 -4.49 -2.72
N ARG A 97 2.23 -3.69 -1.69
CA ARG A 97 3.37 -2.76 -1.69
C ARG A 97 4.69 -3.51 -1.81
N ALA A 98 4.89 -4.59 -1.06
CA ALA A 98 6.06 -5.45 -1.20
C ALA A 98 6.20 -5.96 -2.66
N SER A 99 5.12 -6.51 -3.22
CA SER A 99 5.09 -7.00 -4.60
C SER A 99 5.45 -5.93 -5.65
N PHE A 100 5.03 -4.67 -5.47
CA PHE A 100 5.39 -3.58 -6.40
C PHE A 100 6.88 -3.30 -6.44
N PHE A 101 7.57 -3.46 -5.31
CA PHE A 101 8.97 -3.10 -5.16
C PHE A 101 9.96 -4.24 -5.36
N VAL A 102 9.55 -5.50 -5.29
CA VAL A 102 10.46 -6.65 -5.51
C VAL A 102 10.03 -7.58 -6.64
N GLY A 103 8.86 -7.36 -7.24
CA GLY A 103 8.39 -8.17 -8.38
C GLY A 103 8.12 -9.63 -8.04
N ARG A 104 7.84 -9.94 -6.76
CA ARG A 104 7.61 -11.30 -6.24
C ARG A 104 6.25 -11.35 -5.55
N TYR A 105 5.54 -12.47 -5.72
CA TYR A 105 4.27 -12.69 -5.03
C TYR A 105 4.45 -12.97 -3.53
N PRO A 106 3.41 -12.78 -2.70
CA PRO A 106 3.41 -13.12 -1.27
C PRO A 106 3.87 -14.55 -0.94
N THR A 107 3.67 -15.48 -1.87
CA THR A 107 4.16 -16.85 -1.75
C THR A 107 5.68 -16.95 -1.66
N ARG A 108 6.43 -15.90 -2.04
CA ARG A 108 7.90 -15.80 -1.95
C ARG A 108 8.39 -14.80 -0.92
N THR A 109 7.62 -13.75 -0.67
CA THR A 109 7.99 -12.71 0.30
C THR A 109 7.51 -13.05 1.71
N HIS A 110 6.57 -13.97 1.85
CA HIS A 110 5.93 -14.39 3.11
C HIS A 110 5.12 -13.30 3.83
N THR A 111 4.94 -12.14 3.19
CA THR A 111 4.01 -11.08 3.60
C THR A 111 2.65 -11.38 3.01
N TYR A 112 1.73 -11.95 3.78
CA TYR A 112 0.40 -12.38 3.31
C TYR A 112 -0.74 -11.43 3.70
N GLN A 113 -0.50 -10.60 4.70
CA GLN A 113 -1.47 -9.71 5.33
C GLN A 113 -0.86 -8.34 5.61
N ALA A 114 -1.71 -7.33 5.87
CA ALA A 114 -1.26 -6.05 6.43
C ALA A 114 -0.40 -6.27 7.69
N LEU A 115 0.78 -5.65 7.71
CA LEU A 115 1.74 -5.82 8.81
C LEU A 115 1.24 -5.14 10.10
N GLY A 116 1.19 -5.91 11.17
CA GLY A 116 0.80 -5.49 12.51
C GLY A 116 1.91 -5.64 13.55
N PRO A 117 1.68 -5.13 14.77
CA PRO A 117 2.68 -5.19 15.85
C PRO A 117 3.02 -6.61 16.31
N GLY A 118 2.15 -7.59 16.05
CA GLY A 118 2.38 -9.00 16.37
C GLY A 118 3.13 -9.79 15.29
N ASP A 119 3.32 -9.21 14.10
CA ASP A 119 3.93 -9.92 12.98
C ASP A 119 5.46 -10.00 13.14
N LEU A 120 5.99 -11.19 12.88
CA LEU A 120 7.42 -11.48 12.99
C LEU A 120 8.22 -10.94 11.80
N ALA A 121 9.54 -10.90 11.94
CA ALA A 121 10.44 -10.45 10.87
C ALA A 121 10.24 -11.25 9.57
N ASN A 122 9.94 -12.54 9.67
CA ASN A 122 9.71 -13.44 8.53
C ASN A 122 8.42 -13.16 7.77
N ALA A 123 7.46 -12.43 8.36
CA ALA A 123 6.28 -11.94 7.66
C ALA A 123 6.53 -10.60 6.96
N GLN A 124 7.62 -9.92 7.27
CA GLN A 124 8.02 -8.64 6.68
C GLN A 124 8.89 -8.87 5.44
N LEU A 125 9.07 -7.82 4.63
CA LEU A 125 10.00 -7.92 3.50
C LEU A 125 11.42 -8.19 4.01
N SER A 126 12.05 -9.26 3.50
CA SER A 126 13.39 -9.65 3.94
C SER A 126 14.45 -8.59 3.57
N PRO A 127 15.41 -8.28 4.48
CA PRO A 127 16.52 -7.36 4.20
C PRO A 127 17.43 -7.78 3.04
N TYR A 128 17.34 -9.04 2.61
CA TYR A 128 18.15 -9.62 1.54
C TYR A 128 17.46 -9.58 0.17
N GLU A 129 16.20 -9.11 0.11
CA GLU A 129 15.52 -8.84 -1.14
C GLU A 129 16.19 -7.71 -1.93
N THR A 130 15.95 -7.65 -3.23
CA THR A 130 16.38 -6.52 -4.07
C THR A 130 15.21 -5.65 -4.45
N ALA A 131 15.04 -4.54 -3.74
CA ALA A 131 13.98 -3.59 -3.98
C ALA A 131 14.27 -2.66 -5.18
N ALA A 132 13.22 -2.10 -5.78
CA ALA A 132 13.34 -1.22 -6.95
C ALA A 132 14.33 -0.06 -6.76
N PRO A 133 14.40 0.66 -5.61
CA PRO A 133 15.41 1.69 -5.38
C PRO A 133 16.85 1.17 -5.48
N GLN A 134 17.14 0.00 -4.90
CA GLN A 134 18.47 -0.64 -5.00
C GLN A 134 18.80 -1.03 -6.44
N LEU A 135 17.81 -1.53 -7.19
CA LEU A 135 17.95 -1.85 -8.61
C LEU A 135 18.25 -0.59 -9.43
N LEU A 136 17.45 0.46 -9.27
CA LEU A 136 17.56 1.74 -9.99
C LEU A 136 18.85 2.49 -9.67
N ARG A 137 19.39 2.33 -8.45
CA ARG A 137 20.71 2.88 -8.08
C ARG A 137 21.83 2.40 -9.02
N LYS A 138 21.75 1.16 -9.54
CA LYS A 138 22.71 0.64 -10.55
C LYS A 138 22.68 1.44 -11.85
N ALA A 139 21.56 2.08 -12.16
CA ALA A 139 21.41 2.98 -13.31
C ALA A 139 21.62 4.47 -12.96
N GLY A 140 22.06 4.79 -11.74
CA GLY A 140 22.40 6.15 -11.31
C GLY A 140 21.23 6.96 -10.75
N TYR A 141 20.09 6.32 -10.45
CA TYR A 141 18.95 7.00 -9.84
C TYR A 141 19.20 7.35 -8.39
N GLU A 142 18.66 8.50 -7.96
CA GLU A 142 18.34 8.76 -6.55
C GLU A 142 16.89 8.42 -6.27
N SER A 143 16.60 7.81 -5.13
CA SER A 143 15.25 7.38 -4.78
C SER A 143 14.78 8.00 -3.46
N ALA A 144 13.56 8.52 -3.46
CA ALA A 144 12.88 9.00 -2.26
C ALA A 144 11.47 8.43 -2.13
N MET A 145 10.98 8.30 -0.90
CA MET A 145 9.59 7.97 -0.61
C MET A 145 8.98 8.95 0.39
N PHE A 146 7.74 9.33 0.10
CA PHE A 146 6.93 10.25 0.89
C PHE A 146 5.64 9.54 1.27
N GLY A 147 5.29 9.53 2.56
CA GLY A 147 4.08 8.89 3.08
C GLY A 147 4.26 7.44 3.56
N LYS A 148 3.27 6.58 3.31
CA LYS A 148 3.21 5.24 3.91
C LYS A 148 4.22 4.27 3.29
N PHE A 149 5.03 3.65 4.15
CA PHE A 149 5.97 2.62 3.76
C PHE A 149 5.30 1.24 3.78
N HIS A 150 5.09 0.64 4.95
CA HIS A 150 4.35 -0.60 5.19
C HIS A 150 4.86 -1.87 4.47
N LEU A 151 6.15 -1.92 4.12
CA LEU A 151 6.86 -3.12 3.65
C LEU A 151 7.51 -3.90 4.80
N ALA A 152 7.77 -3.20 5.90
CA ALA A 152 8.31 -3.70 7.16
C ALA A 152 7.82 -2.77 8.29
N GLY A 153 7.84 -3.23 9.53
CA GLY A 153 7.49 -2.46 10.72
C GLY A 153 8.73 -2.16 11.57
N PRO A 154 8.72 -1.13 12.44
CA PRO A 154 9.75 -0.99 13.45
C PRO A 154 9.65 -2.11 14.51
N GLU A 155 8.49 -2.73 14.66
CA GLU A 155 8.27 -3.90 15.50
C GLU A 155 8.89 -5.14 14.85
N ASN A 156 9.57 -5.97 15.64
CA ASN A 156 10.13 -7.25 15.21
C ASN A 156 11.03 -7.17 13.96
N ASN A 157 11.78 -6.06 13.79
CA ASN A 157 12.73 -5.89 12.70
C ASN A 157 14.04 -5.28 13.21
N GLU A 158 15.19 -5.88 12.86
CA GLU A 158 16.51 -5.40 13.29
C GLU A 158 16.78 -3.95 12.86
N ALA A 159 16.31 -3.55 11.67
CA ALA A 159 16.53 -2.21 11.14
C ALA A 159 15.58 -1.15 11.73
N GLY A 160 14.51 -1.56 12.42
CA GLY A 160 13.54 -0.66 13.04
C GLY A 160 13.03 0.43 12.09
N ILE A 161 13.14 1.69 12.51
CA ILE A 161 12.74 2.85 11.69
C ILE A 161 13.69 3.16 10.50
N ALA A 162 14.84 2.50 10.41
CA ALA A 162 15.80 2.67 9.32
C ALA A 162 15.56 1.70 8.14
N THR A 163 14.48 0.91 8.18
CA THR A 163 14.09 -0.02 7.10
C THR A 163 14.01 0.61 5.70
N PRO A 164 13.60 1.88 5.48
CA PRO A 164 13.66 2.46 4.13
C PRO A 164 15.08 2.55 3.58
N ALA A 165 16.08 2.83 4.43
CA ALA A 165 17.48 2.94 4.00
C ALA A 165 18.02 1.58 3.52
N LEU A 166 17.66 0.51 4.24
CA LEU A 166 17.99 -0.87 3.93
C LEU A 166 17.54 -1.25 2.51
N PHE A 167 16.33 -0.83 2.12
CA PHE A 167 15.77 -1.08 0.78
C PHE A 167 16.16 -0.03 -0.29
N GLY A 168 17.13 0.83 0.01
CA GLY A 168 17.78 1.69 -0.97
C GLY A 168 17.12 3.05 -1.20
N TRP A 169 16.17 3.46 -0.37
CA TRP A 169 15.74 4.87 -0.37
C TRP A 169 16.85 5.75 0.20
N ASP A 170 17.22 6.79 -0.55
CA ASP A 170 18.22 7.78 -0.14
C ASP A 170 17.60 8.86 0.75
N TYR A 171 16.29 9.06 0.62
CA TYR A 171 15.47 9.97 1.43
C TYR A 171 14.11 9.34 1.75
N PHE A 172 13.61 9.55 2.96
CA PHE A 172 12.28 9.12 3.37
C PHE A 172 11.63 10.22 4.22
N TYR A 173 10.35 10.51 3.97
CA TYR A 173 9.57 11.42 4.78
C TYR A 173 8.13 10.90 4.89
N GLY A 174 7.83 10.16 5.96
CA GLY A 174 6.58 9.41 6.03
C GLY A 174 6.48 8.60 7.31
N TRP A 175 5.86 7.43 7.31
CA TRP A 175 5.95 6.53 8.47
C TRP A 175 6.05 5.07 8.03
N ILE A 176 6.61 4.27 8.94
CA ILE A 176 7.03 2.89 8.67
C ILE A 176 5.83 1.94 8.70
N GLY A 177 5.00 2.05 9.73
CA GLY A 177 3.79 1.23 9.90
C GLY A 177 2.72 1.47 8.83
N GLY A 178 1.61 0.75 8.95
CA GLY A 178 0.59 0.74 7.91
C GLY A 178 -0.50 1.78 8.00
N LEU A 179 -0.73 2.31 9.18
CA LEU A 179 -2.02 2.90 9.51
C LEU A 179 -1.77 4.23 10.19
N PRO A 180 -2.51 5.30 9.84
CA PRO A 180 -2.58 6.46 10.71
C PRO A 180 -3.07 6.01 12.09
N GLU A 181 -2.60 6.70 13.12
CA GLU A 181 -3.12 6.50 14.47
C GLU A 181 -4.58 6.95 14.54
N SER A 182 -5.35 6.39 15.48
CA SER A 182 -6.77 6.72 15.61
C SER A 182 -7.00 8.20 15.92
N ILE A 183 -8.21 8.66 15.60
CA ILE A 183 -8.65 10.04 15.85
C ILE A 183 -8.68 10.33 17.36
N ASP A 184 -8.10 11.45 17.79
CA ASP A 184 -8.21 11.89 19.19
C ASP A 184 -9.56 12.60 19.43
N LEU A 185 -10.50 11.84 19.97
CA LEU A 185 -11.85 12.33 20.29
C LEU A 185 -11.87 13.45 21.37
N ARG A 186 -10.75 13.75 22.03
CA ARG A 186 -10.64 14.87 22.99
C ARG A 186 -10.11 16.18 22.36
N ALA A 187 -9.82 16.17 21.06
CA ALA A 187 -9.25 17.31 20.33
C ALA A 187 -8.02 17.90 21.06
N GLY A 188 -7.04 17.04 21.41
CA GLY A 188 -5.84 17.47 22.13
C GLY A 188 -6.11 17.90 23.58
N GLY A 189 -7.18 17.41 24.20
CA GLY A 189 -7.58 17.76 25.57
C GLY A 189 -8.41 19.04 25.70
N ALA A 190 -8.76 19.68 24.57
CA ALA A 190 -9.62 20.86 24.56
C ALA A 190 -11.07 20.56 24.98
N VAL A 191 -11.53 19.33 24.78
CA VAL A 191 -12.87 18.89 25.18
C VAL A 191 -12.81 17.59 26.00
N PRO A 192 -13.76 17.36 26.93
CA PRO A 192 -13.84 16.10 27.68
C PRO A 192 -14.01 14.88 26.76
N ALA A 193 -13.70 13.70 27.29
CA ALA A 193 -14.06 12.43 26.65
C ALA A 193 -15.60 12.27 26.60
N GLY A 194 -16.13 11.65 25.54
CA GLY A 194 -17.57 11.40 25.38
C GLY A 194 -18.38 12.61 24.88
N THR A 195 -17.71 13.57 24.25
CA THR A 195 -18.30 14.74 23.58
C THR A 195 -18.76 14.41 22.15
N SER A 196 -19.43 15.35 21.45
CA SER A 196 -19.87 15.09 20.06
C SER A 196 -18.74 15.14 19.02
N ASN A 197 -17.50 15.40 19.46
CA ASN A 197 -16.32 15.35 18.61
C ASN A 197 -16.03 13.92 18.13
N GLN A 198 -16.36 13.66 16.87
CA GLN A 198 -16.09 12.39 16.19
C GLN A 198 -14.91 12.47 15.21
N CYS A 199 -14.48 13.67 14.85
CA CYS A 199 -13.48 13.90 13.79
C CYS A 199 -12.13 14.42 14.31
N GLY A 200 -11.94 14.52 15.62
CA GLY A 200 -10.67 14.93 16.22
C GLY A 200 -10.47 16.44 16.31
N PHE A 201 -11.52 17.23 16.11
CA PHE A 201 -11.49 18.69 16.25
C PHE A 201 -12.81 19.19 16.82
N VAL A 202 -12.80 20.37 17.45
CA VAL A 202 -14.02 21.01 17.95
C VAL A 202 -14.99 21.29 16.78
N PRO A 203 -16.21 20.75 16.79
CA PRO A 203 -17.17 20.90 15.70
C PRO A 203 -17.73 22.33 15.61
N GLY A 204 -18.53 22.61 14.57
CA GLY A 204 -19.17 23.91 14.40
C GLY A 204 -20.22 24.21 15.47
N ALA A 205 -20.55 25.48 15.69
CA ALA A 205 -21.43 25.94 16.78
C ALA A 205 -22.87 25.38 16.78
N ALA A 206 -23.28 24.67 15.71
CA ALA A 206 -24.55 23.95 15.67
C ALA A 206 -24.52 22.64 16.50
N ALA A 207 -23.33 22.08 16.74
CA ALA A 207 -23.14 20.93 17.61
C ALA A 207 -23.19 21.34 19.09
N ALA A 208 -23.59 20.42 19.97
CA ALA A 208 -23.85 20.71 21.39
C ALA A 208 -22.63 21.29 22.14
N ASP A 209 -21.43 20.83 21.81
CA ASP A 209 -20.13 21.27 22.34
C ASP A 209 -19.24 21.93 21.28
N GLY A 210 -19.84 22.38 20.17
CA GLY A 210 -19.15 23.06 19.09
C GLY A 210 -18.88 24.54 19.35
N ALA A 211 -18.03 25.15 18.51
CA ALA A 211 -17.69 26.56 18.60
C ALA A 211 -17.52 27.22 17.23
N ALA A 212 -17.94 28.48 17.13
CA ALA A 212 -17.72 29.30 15.93
C ALA A 212 -16.35 29.98 15.91
N HIS A 213 -15.72 30.12 17.08
CA HIS A 213 -14.43 30.79 17.27
C HIS A 213 -13.71 30.24 18.51
N GLY A 214 -12.42 30.56 18.65
CA GLY A 214 -11.64 30.25 19.83
C GLY A 214 -10.17 30.67 19.72
N ALA A 215 -9.39 30.29 20.72
CA ALA A 215 -7.94 30.50 20.78
C ALA A 215 -7.23 29.24 20.28
N CYS A 216 -6.52 29.34 19.17
CA CYS A 216 -5.72 28.22 18.63
C CYS A 216 -4.32 28.28 19.20
N HIS A 217 -3.98 27.32 20.07
CA HIS A 217 -2.66 27.22 20.69
C HIS A 217 -1.75 26.26 19.93
N PHE A 218 -0.46 26.57 19.91
CA PHE A 218 0.56 25.77 19.23
C PHE A 218 1.57 25.16 20.22
N PRO A 219 2.37 24.15 19.77
CA PRO A 219 3.40 23.54 20.60
C PRO A 219 4.49 24.51 21.10
N ASP A 220 4.73 25.61 20.37
CA ASP A 220 5.73 26.64 20.70
C ASP A 220 5.20 27.74 21.64
N ASP A 221 4.07 27.47 22.31
CA ASP A 221 3.32 28.39 23.18
C ASP A 221 2.76 29.64 22.50
N SER A 222 2.89 29.76 21.17
CA SER A 222 2.17 30.80 20.43
C SER A 222 0.65 30.52 20.42
N CYS A 223 -0.12 31.59 20.18
CA CYS A 223 -1.57 31.51 20.06
C CYS A 223 -2.08 32.42 18.95
N ARG A 224 -3.09 31.95 18.21
CA ARG A 224 -3.78 32.70 17.17
C ARG A 224 -5.30 32.65 17.37
N PRO A 225 -6.03 33.78 17.33
CA PRO A 225 -7.48 33.73 17.30
C PRO A 225 -7.95 33.12 15.98
N VAL A 226 -8.92 32.21 16.05
CA VAL A 226 -9.49 31.53 14.87
C VAL A 226 -11.01 31.64 14.93
N ARG A 227 -11.64 31.88 13.78
CA ARG A 227 -13.09 32.02 13.64
C ARG A 227 -13.53 31.52 12.26
N LYS A 228 -14.71 30.92 12.20
CA LYS A 228 -15.42 30.69 10.94
C LYS A 228 -16.22 31.96 10.62
N ASP A 229 -15.82 32.69 9.58
CA ASP A 229 -16.44 33.95 9.16
C ASP A 229 -17.39 33.78 7.96
N ALA A 230 -17.22 32.71 7.18
CA ALA A 230 -18.06 32.41 6.02
C ALA A 230 -18.46 30.92 5.95
N PRO A 231 -19.61 30.57 5.34
CA PRO A 231 -20.10 29.19 5.25
C PRO A 231 -19.12 28.19 4.61
N GLU A 232 -18.36 28.65 3.62
CA GLU A 232 -17.38 27.88 2.85
C GLU A 232 -16.07 27.59 3.60
N GLN A 233 -15.81 28.29 4.71
CA GLN A 233 -14.63 28.04 5.51
C GLN A 233 -14.83 26.80 6.38
N ASP A 234 -13.73 26.10 6.64
CA ASP A 234 -13.68 25.05 7.66
C ASP A 234 -14.15 25.59 9.01
N VAL A 235 -14.69 24.71 9.86
CA VAL A 235 -14.98 25.08 11.26
C VAL A 235 -13.71 25.51 11.99
N ALA A 236 -13.84 26.39 12.97
CA ALA A 236 -12.68 26.93 13.70
C ALA A 236 -11.75 25.83 14.27
N GLY A 237 -12.33 24.70 14.71
CA GLY A 237 -11.56 23.55 15.19
C GLY A 237 -10.68 22.94 14.11
N LEU A 238 -11.24 22.70 12.92
CA LEU A 238 -10.52 22.14 11.78
C LEU A 238 -9.49 23.13 11.21
N GLN A 239 -9.82 24.43 11.13
CA GLN A 239 -8.85 25.47 10.76
C GLN A 239 -7.63 25.47 11.70
N CYS A 240 -7.86 25.31 13.02
CA CYS A 240 -6.79 25.26 14.00
C CYS A 240 -5.96 23.98 13.89
N LEU A 241 -6.63 22.82 13.76
CA LEU A 241 -5.99 21.51 13.62
C LEU A 241 -5.15 21.43 12.34
N ALA A 242 -5.66 21.92 11.22
CA ALA A 242 -4.96 22.00 9.94
C ALA A 242 -3.71 22.88 10.00
N ALA A 243 -3.71 23.90 10.87
CA ALA A 243 -2.53 24.73 11.14
C ALA A 243 -1.54 24.08 12.15
N GLY A 244 -1.86 22.89 12.66
CA GLY A 244 -1.05 22.16 13.66
C GLY A 244 -1.33 22.54 15.12
N GLY A 245 -2.37 23.32 15.39
CA GLY A 245 -2.74 23.76 16.73
C GLY A 245 -3.83 22.92 17.41
N ILE A 246 -4.20 23.33 18.62
CA ILE A 246 -5.36 22.84 19.38
C ILE A 246 -6.26 24.02 19.71
N LEU A 247 -7.55 23.93 19.33
CA LEU A 247 -8.52 25.01 19.55
C LEU A 247 -9.10 24.92 20.96
N VAL A 248 -8.98 26.01 21.73
CA VAL A 248 -9.78 26.21 22.95
C VAL A 248 -11.07 26.96 22.57
N PRO A 249 -12.25 26.32 22.62
CA PRO A 249 -13.50 26.89 22.13
C PRO A 249 -13.91 28.15 22.91
N GLY A 250 -14.26 29.22 22.20
CA GLY A 250 -14.75 30.48 22.79
C GLY A 250 -13.72 31.32 23.53
N ALA A 251 -12.48 30.84 23.70
CA ALA A 251 -11.42 31.57 24.39
C ALA A 251 -10.74 32.62 23.50
N SER A 252 -10.06 33.57 24.15
CA SER A 252 -9.15 34.54 23.55
C SER A 252 -7.70 34.15 23.83
N CYS A 253 -6.76 34.51 22.95
CA CYS A 253 -5.33 34.33 23.21
C CYS A 253 -4.79 35.17 24.38
N ALA A 254 -5.58 36.10 24.91
CA ALA A 254 -5.27 36.81 26.15
C ALA A 254 -5.60 35.99 27.41
N ASP A 255 -6.42 34.95 27.28
CA ASP A 255 -6.76 34.05 28.38
C ASP A 255 -5.58 33.12 28.69
N PRO A 256 -5.39 32.68 29.95
CA PRO A 256 -4.36 31.70 30.28
C PRO A 256 -4.54 30.40 29.49
N LYS A 257 -3.47 29.91 28.85
CA LYS A 257 -3.45 28.61 28.16
C LYS A 257 -3.90 27.51 29.13
N PRO A 258 -4.93 26.70 28.81
CA PRO A 258 -5.34 25.60 29.66
C PRO A 258 -4.21 24.57 29.84
N ALA A 259 -3.98 24.15 31.09
CA ALA A 259 -2.92 23.17 31.40
C ALA A 259 -3.20 21.76 30.84
N GLY A 260 -4.44 21.47 30.42
CA GLY A 260 -4.86 20.18 29.88
C GLY A 260 -4.62 20.00 28.38
N LEU A 261 -4.09 21.00 27.67
CA LEU A 261 -3.77 20.85 26.25
C LEU A 261 -2.56 19.92 26.06
N ASP A 262 -2.74 18.86 25.29
CA ASP A 262 -1.74 17.83 25.07
C ASP A 262 -1.37 17.73 23.58
N PHE A 263 -0.22 18.32 23.23
CA PHE A 263 0.36 18.25 21.89
C PHE A 263 1.10 16.95 21.61
N SER A 264 1.21 16.03 22.58
CA SER A 264 1.87 14.74 22.38
C SER A 264 0.96 13.64 21.82
N ARG A 265 -0.34 13.93 21.64
CA ARG A 265 -1.31 12.95 21.13
C ARG A 265 -1.39 12.98 19.61
N TYR A 266 -1.43 11.81 19.02
CA TYR A 266 -1.78 11.61 17.62
C TYR A 266 -3.28 11.86 17.39
N ASN A 267 -3.64 12.14 16.15
CA ASN A 267 -4.99 12.51 15.72
C ASN A 267 -5.16 12.28 14.21
N GLY A 268 -5.31 11.02 13.81
CA GLY A 268 -5.61 10.65 12.42
C GLY A 268 -4.64 11.26 11.42
N TYR A 269 -5.19 11.92 10.40
CA TYR A 269 -4.46 12.57 9.31
C TYR A 269 -3.87 13.92 9.66
N TYR A 270 -4.05 14.45 10.87
CA TYR A 270 -3.52 15.77 11.24
C TYR A 270 -2.33 15.73 12.18
N VAL A 271 -2.21 14.65 12.97
CA VAL A 271 -1.04 14.39 13.79
C VAL A 271 -0.80 12.90 13.73
N SER A 272 0.19 12.47 12.96
CA SER A 272 0.51 11.04 12.83
C SER A 272 2.01 10.81 12.93
N PRO A 273 2.45 9.55 13.13
CA PRO A 273 3.86 9.22 13.16
C PRO A 273 4.59 9.80 11.95
N LEU A 274 5.80 10.29 12.17
CA LEU A 274 6.66 10.81 11.12
C LEU A 274 8.08 10.32 11.38
N VAL A 275 8.65 9.67 10.38
CA VAL A 275 10.04 9.25 10.28
C VAL A 275 10.66 9.97 9.11
N ILE A 276 11.86 10.52 9.34
CA ILE A 276 12.66 11.17 8.32
C ILE A 276 13.95 10.37 8.16
N LEU A 277 14.24 9.90 6.96
CA LEU A 277 15.56 9.41 6.58
C LEU A 277 16.24 10.48 5.74
N GLU A 278 17.35 10.99 6.23
CA GLU A 278 18.18 11.93 5.48
C GLU A 278 19.65 11.70 5.80
N ASN A 279 20.51 11.72 4.77
CA ASN A 279 21.96 11.54 4.93
C ASN A 279 22.34 10.27 5.71
N GLY A 280 21.57 9.18 5.51
CA GLY A 280 21.78 7.89 6.16
C GLY A 280 21.37 7.83 7.63
N ARG A 281 20.63 8.81 8.15
CA ARG A 281 20.12 8.82 9.53
C ARG A 281 18.60 8.84 9.54
N ALA A 282 18.01 7.94 10.31
CA ALA A 282 16.57 7.89 10.56
C ALA A 282 16.23 8.63 11.87
N GLU A 283 15.27 9.55 11.82
CA GLU A 283 14.72 10.30 12.95
C GLU A 283 13.23 9.96 13.09
N GLN A 284 12.79 9.55 14.28
CA GLN A 284 11.37 9.55 14.64
C GLN A 284 11.01 10.93 15.20
N VAL A 285 10.20 11.69 14.46
CA VAL A 285 9.77 13.03 14.85
C VAL A 285 8.69 12.93 15.93
N PRO A 286 8.83 13.64 17.07
CA PRO A 286 7.79 13.67 18.10
C PRO A 286 6.48 14.31 17.61
N PRO A 287 5.30 13.85 18.06
CA PRO A 287 4.00 14.41 17.64
C PRO A 287 3.80 15.89 18.01
N GLY A 288 4.53 16.39 19.01
CA GLY A 288 4.53 17.81 19.39
C GLY A 288 5.37 18.70 18.46
N ASP A 289 6.18 18.13 17.58
CA ASP A 289 6.95 18.89 16.60
C ASP A 289 6.03 19.37 15.46
N LYS A 290 6.18 20.63 15.04
CA LYS A 290 5.41 21.22 13.94
C LYS A 290 5.47 20.41 12.64
N ARG A 291 6.58 19.70 12.37
CA ARG A 291 6.76 18.85 11.18
C ARG A 291 5.77 17.70 11.11
N ALA A 292 5.29 17.23 12.27
CA ALA A 292 4.36 16.12 12.40
C ALA A 292 2.89 16.58 12.53
N ARG A 293 2.60 17.88 12.41
CA ARG A 293 1.27 18.48 12.65
C ARG A 293 0.78 19.26 11.44
N GLY A 294 -0.42 18.94 10.97
CA GLY A 294 -1.02 19.47 9.74
C GLY A 294 -1.61 18.33 8.90
N TYR A 295 -2.35 18.68 7.84
CA TYR A 295 -2.99 17.65 7.03
C TYR A 295 -1.96 16.78 6.30
N ARG A 296 -2.04 15.47 6.49
CA ARG A 296 -0.96 14.55 6.13
C ARG A 296 -0.66 14.53 4.63
N THR A 297 -1.70 14.50 3.80
CA THR A 297 -1.54 14.53 2.35
C THR A 297 -0.74 15.76 1.92
N THR A 298 -1.03 16.94 2.48
CA THR A 298 -0.27 18.17 2.21
C THR A 298 1.19 18.06 2.66
N ILE A 299 1.45 17.53 3.86
CA ILE A 299 2.81 17.36 4.40
C ILE A 299 3.67 16.46 3.50
N GLU A 300 3.11 15.34 3.02
CA GLU A 300 3.81 14.41 2.13
C GLU A 300 4.08 15.06 0.76
N THR A 301 3.12 15.80 0.23
CA THR A 301 3.24 16.54 -1.03
C THR A 301 4.28 17.65 -0.94
N ASP A 302 4.32 18.43 0.14
CA ASP A 302 5.33 19.46 0.37
C ASP A 302 6.74 18.87 0.37
N ALA A 303 6.96 17.78 1.13
CA ALA A 303 8.24 17.10 1.18
C ALA A 303 8.66 16.56 -0.21
N ALA A 304 7.72 16.03 -0.99
CA ALA A 304 7.98 15.58 -2.36
C ALA A 304 8.35 16.73 -3.30
N ILE A 305 7.62 17.85 -3.25
CA ILE A 305 7.91 19.06 -4.05
C ILE A 305 9.32 19.58 -3.75
N ASP A 306 9.64 19.74 -2.46
CA ASP A 306 10.94 20.25 -2.01
C ASP A 306 12.08 19.34 -2.45
N TRP A 307 11.92 18.02 -2.27
CA TRP A 307 12.93 17.06 -2.66
C TRP A 307 13.15 17.02 -4.17
N ILE A 308 12.07 16.99 -4.99
CA ILE A 308 12.16 16.98 -6.46
C ILE A 308 12.85 18.26 -6.96
N LYS A 309 12.47 19.43 -6.45
CA LYS A 309 13.08 20.72 -6.86
C LYS A 309 14.55 20.84 -6.46
N SER A 310 14.98 20.11 -5.43
CA SER A 310 16.39 20.06 -5.02
C SER A 310 17.27 19.14 -5.89
N ARG A 311 16.68 18.32 -6.78
CA ARG A 311 17.45 17.36 -7.59
C ARG A 311 18.29 18.08 -8.65
N ALA A 312 19.51 17.58 -8.85
CA ALA A 312 20.40 18.11 -9.88
C ALA A 312 19.87 17.81 -11.29
N ALA A 313 19.99 18.78 -12.20
CA ALA A 313 19.64 18.58 -13.60
C ALA A 313 20.46 17.43 -14.22
N GLY A 314 19.81 16.56 -14.99
CA GLY A 314 20.44 15.42 -15.67
C GLY A 314 20.72 14.20 -14.79
N LYS A 315 20.46 14.26 -13.48
CA LYS A 315 20.48 13.08 -12.60
C LYS A 315 19.07 12.48 -12.53
N PRO A 316 18.86 11.23 -12.96
CA PRO A 316 17.55 10.61 -12.91
C PRO A 316 17.15 10.35 -11.45
N TRP A 317 15.85 10.42 -11.17
CA TRP A 317 15.32 10.17 -9.84
C TRP A 317 14.03 9.35 -9.86
N MET A 318 13.76 8.65 -8.76
CA MET A 318 12.47 8.05 -8.45
C MET A 318 11.89 8.74 -7.21
N ALA A 319 10.73 9.36 -7.35
CA ALA A 319 9.94 9.87 -6.25
C ALA A 319 8.72 8.98 -6.07
N THR A 320 8.65 8.26 -4.95
CA THR A 320 7.47 7.49 -4.57
C THR A 320 6.60 8.34 -3.65
N VAL A 321 5.47 8.83 -4.14
CA VAL A 321 4.45 9.51 -3.34
C VAL A 321 3.39 8.50 -2.96
N SER A 322 3.53 7.98 -1.74
CA SER A 322 2.75 6.90 -1.18
C SER A 322 1.65 7.45 -0.28
N TYR A 323 0.62 8.02 -0.90
CA TYR A 323 -0.49 8.60 -0.15
C TYR A 323 -1.21 7.50 0.64
N THR A 324 -1.50 7.79 1.91
CA THR A 324 -2.37 6.95 2.73
C THR A 324 -3.83 7.31 2.60
N ALA A 325 -4.14 8.53 2.15
CA ALA A 325 -5.50 8.86 1.81
C ALA A 325 -5.97 7.91 0.67
N ALA A 326 -7.14 7.29 0.75
CA ALA A 326 -8.23 7.54 1.71
C ALA A 326 -8.46 6.36 2.68
N HIS A 327 -7.41 5.72 3.20
CA HIS A 327 -7.51 4.66 4.22
C HIS A 327 -8.17 5.20 5.51
N THR A 328 -8.81 4.33 6.30
CA THR A 328 -9.31 4.68 7.65
C THR A 328 -8.17 5.01 8.63
N PRO A 329 -8.41 5.78 9.70
CA PRO A 329 -9.67 6.44 10.05
C PRO A 329 -10.03 7.55 9.05
N TRP A 330 -11.28 7.56 8.59
CA TRP A 330 -11.72 8.63 7.69
C TRP A 330 -11.89 9.92 8.46
N GLN A 331 -11.24 10.97 7.98
CA GLN A 331 -11.21 12.27 8.64
C GLN A 331 -11.38 13.38 7.62
N GLN A 332 -12.15 14.40 7.98
CA GLN A 332 -12.47 15.50 7.08
C GLN A 332 -11.18 16.20 6.60
N PRO A 333 -10.92 16.30 5.29
CA PRO A 333 -9.81 17.08 4.76
C PRO A 333 -10.12 18.59 4.80
N PRO A 334 -9.10 19.46 4.69
CA PRO A 334 -9.30 20.90 4.61
C PRO A 334 -10.18 21.30 3.40
N ALA A 335 -11.15 22.19 3.60
CA ALA A 335 -12.05 22.64 2.53
C ALA A 335 -11.32 23.34 1.37
N ALA A 336 -10.16 23.96 1.64
CA ALA A 336 -9.33 24.59 0.61
C ALA A 336 -8.93 23.62 -0.51
N LEU A 337 -8.73 22.33 -0.19
CA LEU A 337 -8.38 21.28 -1.15
C LEU A 337 -9.58 20.76 -1.95
N LEU A 338 -10.79 21.22 -1.62
CA LEU A 338 -12.05 20.79 -2.26
C LEU A 338 -12.69 21.90 -3.10
N SER A 339 -12.09 23.10 -3.09
CA SER A 339 -12.70 24.35 -3.58
C SER A 339 -12.99 24.37 -5.09
N ASP A 340 -12.19 23.68 -5.91
CA ASP A 340 -12.41 23.56 -7.37
C ASP A 340 -13.42 22.46 -7.77
N LEU A 341 -13.95 21.70 -6.80
CA LEU A 341 -14.74 20.49 -7.04
C LEU A 341 -16.23 20.65 -6.72
N VAL A 342 -16.67 21.85 -6.33
CA VAL A 342 -18.08 22.19 -6.08
C VAL A 342 -18.73 22.79 -7.33
N GLY A 343 -18.76 22.03 -8.42
CA GLY A 343 -19.54 22.38 -9.63
C GLY A 343 -21.06 22.20 -9.44
N PRO A 344 -21.91 22.76 -10.33
CA PRO A 344 -23.36 22.69 -10.22
C PRO A 344 -23.82 21.23 -10.34
N GLY A 345 -24.49 20.73 -9.30
CA GLY A 345 -24.74 19.31 -9.05
C GLY A 345 -24.03 18.77 -7.80
N GLY A 346 -23.17 19.58 -7.17
CA GLY A 346 -22.65 19.34 -5.83
C GLY A 346 -23.77 19.18 -4.82
N TYR A 347 -23.59 18.26 -3.88
CA TYR A 347 -24.52 17.91 -2.81
C TYR A 347 -25.33 19.12 -2.30
N PRO A 348 -26.65 18.99 -2.14
CA PRO A 348 -27.57 20.12 -1.91
C PRO A 348 -27.37 20.92 -0.62
N ASP A 349 -26.33 20.65 0.17
CA ASP A 349 -26.01 21.41 1.37
C ASP A 349 -24.58 21.95 1.34
N ALA A 350 -24.45 23.27 1.16
CA ALA A 350 -23.28 24.03 1.54
C ALA A 350 -23.00 23.99 3.08
N HIS A 351 -23.90 23.35 3.85
CA HIS A 351 -23.84 23.21 5.31
C HIS A 351 -23.18 21.90 5.82
N VAL A 352 -22.68 21.02 4.93
CA VAL A 352 -22.09 19.70 5.31
C VAL A 352 -20.67 19.80 5.90
N PHE A 353 -20.06 20.97 6.04
CA PHE A 353 -18.71 21.10 6.64
C PHE A 353 -18.73 21.14 8.18
N ASP A 354 -19.89 21.38 8.79
CA ASP A 354 -19.98 21.64 10.23
C ASP A 354 -20.33 20.40 11.06
N ASN A 355 -20.87 19.35 10.43
CA ASN A 355 -21.44 18.18 11.10
C ASN A 355 -21.27 16.85 10.32
N LEU A 356 -20.21 16.72 9.52
CA LEU A 356 -19.91 15.43 8.89
C LEU A 356 -19.29 14.49 9.93
N SER A 357 -20.01 13.44 10.30
CA SER A 357 -19.48 12.39 11.18
C SER A 357 -18.31 11.66 10.53
N CYS A 358 -17.28 11.39 11.32
CA CYS A 358 -16.14 10.53 10.96
C CYS A 358 -16.31 9.09 11.49
N THR A 359 -17.51 8.75 11.98
CA THR A 359 -17.86 7.43 12.52
C THR A 359 -19.18 6.94 11.89
N SER A 360 -19.41 5.63 11.90
CA SER A 360 -20.62 5.01 11.35
C SER A 360 -21.28 4.11 12.38
N SER A 361 -22.61 4.12 12.44
CA SER A 361 -23.38 3.11 13.17
C SER A 361 -23.84 1.95 12.26
N GLY A 362 -23.39 1.91 11.00
CA GLY A 362 -23.76 0.91 10.00
C GLY A 362 -25.12 1.14 9.32
N SER A 363 -25.85 2.22 9.64
CA SER A 363 -27.11 2.54 8.96
C SER A 363 -26.87 2.93 7.50
N ALA A 364 -27.81 2.67 6.59
CA ALA A 364 -27.66 3.02 5.17
C ALA A 364 -27.35 4.52 4.94
N ALA A 365 -27.91 5.40 5.78
CA ALA A 365 -27.61 6.82 5.74
C ALA A 365 -26.16 7.12 6.16
N ASP A 366 -25.62 6.41 7.15
CA ASP A 366 -24.23 6.56 7.57
C ASP A 366 -23.25 6.00 6.54
N VAL A 367 -23.57 4.87 5.90
CA VAL A 367 -22.75 4.34 4.80
C VAL A 367 -22.58 5.38 3.69
N LEU A 368 -23.67 6.03 3.28
CA LEU A 368 -23.61 7.10 2.27
C LEU A 368 -22.77 8.30 2.74
N ARG A 369 -22.88 8.71 4.01
CA ARG A 369 -22.04 9.79 4.57
C ARG A 369 -20.56 9.41 4.56
N MET A 370 -20.24 8.18 4.90
CA MET A 370 -18.88 7.69 4.92
C MET A 370 -18.27 7.61 3.51
N GLN A 371 -19.05 7.20 2.51
CA GLN A 371 -18.63 7.28 1.10
C GLN A 371 -18.38 8.73 0.66
N VAL A 372 -19.18 9.69 1.13
CA VAL A 372 -18.92 11.12 0.87
C VAL A 372 -17.62 11.59 1.52
N LEU A 373 -17.35 11.16 2.75
CA LEU A 373 -16.11 11.52 3.45
C LEU A 373 -14.88 10.93 2.74
N GLN A 374 -14.92 9.65 2.39
CA GLN A 374 -13.87 8.98 1.60
C GLN A 374 -13.67 9.68 0.25
N ASN A 375 -14.75 10.07 -0.44
CA ASN A 375 -14.67 10.80 -1.69
C ASN A 375 -13.93 12.14 -1.49
N ARG A 376 -14.22 12.86 -0.41
CA ARG A 376 -13.54 14.14 -0.10
C ARG A 376 -12.05 13.92 0.16
N MET A 377 -11.67 12.89 0.90
CA MET A 377 -10.26 12.56 1.11
C MET A 377 -9.55 12.23 -0.22
N THR A 378 -10.21 11.45 -1.09
CA THR A 378 -9.71 11.11 -2.43
C THR A 378 -9.55 12.36 -3.31
N GLN A 379 -10.53 13.28 -3.24
CA GLN A 379 -10.50 14.56 -3.95
C GLN A 379 -9.37 15.48 -3.45
N ALA A 380 -9.12 15.53 -2.14
CA ALA A 380 -8.03 16.29 -1.56
C ALA A 380 -6.67 15.72 -2.00
N MET A 381 -6.54 14.39 -2.07
CA MET A 381 -5.38 13.72 -2.66
C MET A 381 -5.17 14.09 -4.13
N ASP A 382 -6.22 14.14 -4.95
CA ASP A 382 -6.13 14.58 -6.34
C ASP A 382 -5.70 16.05 -6.47
N ALA A 383 -6.21 16.93 -5.60
CA ALA A 383 -5.81 18.34 -5.57
C ALA A 383 -4.32 18.51 -5.23
N GLU A 384 -3.84 17.80 -4.21
CA GLU A 384 -2.42 17.79 -3.82
C GLU A 384 -1.53 17.15 -4.88
N PHE A 385 -1.98 16.07 -5.53
CA PHE A 385 -1.30 15.51 -6.69
C PHE A 385 -1.18 16.54 -7.83
N GLY A 386 -2.26 17.28 -8.14
CA GLY A 386 -2.21 18.37 -9.10
C GLY A 386 -1.23 19.46 -8.71
N ARG A 387 -1.17 19.83 -7.43
CA ARG A 387 -0.21 20.81 -6.91
C ARG A 387 1.23 20.33 -7.04
N LEU A 388 1.51 19.07 -6.69
CA LEU A 388 2.82 18.43 -6.89
C LEU A 388 3.31 18.60 -8.32
N LEU A 389 2.48 18.25 -9.31
CA LEU A 389 2.87 18.34 -10.71
C LEU A 389 3.15 19.79 -11.15
N VAL A 390 2.35 20.74 -10.68
CA VAL A 390 2.50 22.15 -11.05
C VAL A 390 3.72 22.78 -10.40
N GLU A 391 3.92 22.59 -9.10
CA GLU A 391 5.01 23.23 -8.36
C GLU A 391 6.39 22.65 -8.68
N THR A 392 6.45 21.39 -9.13
CA THR A 392 7.67 20.76 -9.64
C THR A 392 7.94 21.06 -11.12
N GLY A 393 7.00 21.71 -11.81
CA GLY A 393 7.12 22.03 -13.24
C GLY A 393 6.88 20.84 -14.18
N ILE A 394 6.37 19.72 -13.68
CA ILE A 394 5.96 18.56 -14.49
C ILE A 394 4.70 18.88 -15.32
N ALA A 395 3.83 19.74 -14.80
CA ALA A 395 2.64 20.24 -15.46
C ALA A 395 2.46 21.75 -15.21
N ALA A 396 1.47 22.36 -15.86
CA ALA A 396 1.05 23.73 -15.63
C ALA A 396 -0.46 23.81 -15.34
N ARG A 397 -0.95 25.00 -14.99
CA ARG A 397 -2.39 25.30 -14.93
C ARG A 397 -2.80 26.11 -16.15
N ASN A 398 -3.92 25.74 -16.77
CA ASN A 398 -4.59 26.59 -17.75
C ASN A 398 -5.23 27.80 -17.06
N PRO A 399 -5.60 28.86 -17.81
CA PRO A 399 -6.29 30.03 -17.23
C PRO A 399 -7.60 29.71 -16.51
N ASP A 400 -8.24 28.58 -16.83
CA ASP A 400 -9.47 28.09 -16.19
C ASP A 400 -9.22 27.20 -14.95
N GLY A 401 -7.96 27.02 -14.55
CA GLY A 401 -7.56 26.19 -13.40
C GLY A 401 -7.37 24.70 -13.72
N SER A 402 -7.76 24.23 -14.90
CA SER A 402 -7.55 22.83 -15.30
C SER A 402 -6.06 22.50 -15.40
N LEU A 403 -5.70 21.23 -15.13
CA LEU A 403 -4.32 20.76 -15.25
C LEU A 403 -3.94 20.69 -16.74
N ASN A 404 -2.88 21.39 -17.13
CA ASN A 404 -2.23 21.27 -18.42
C ASN A 404 -1.00 20.38 -18.28
N TYR A 405 -1.17 19.09 -18.53
CA TYR A 405 -0.09 18.12 -18.54
C TYR A 405 0.22 17.72 -19.99
N ASP A 406 1.43 18.05 -20.44
CA ASP A 406 1.99 17.60 -21.73
C ASP A 406 3.11 16.59 -21.45
N PRO A 407 2.88 15.28 -21.71
CA PRO A 407 3.91 14.26 -21.54
C PRO A 407 5.20 14.49 -22.34
N ALA A 408 5.15 15.26 -23.43
CA ALA A 408 6.32 15.57 -24.25
C ALA A 408 7.17 16.70 -23.65
N ALA A 409 6.59 17.55 -22.79
CA ALA A 409 7.26 18.68 -22.17
C ALA A 409 8.04 18.30 -20.89
N SER A 410 7.82 17.10 -20.35
CA SER A 410 8.49 16.60 -19.14
C SER A 410 9.30 15.34 -19.43
N ASN A 411 10.47 15.20 -18.79
CA ASN A 411 11.24 13.95 -18.78
C ASN A 411 10.77 12.97 -17.67
N THR A 412 9.54 13.13 -17.17
CA THR A 412 9.03 12.33 -16.06
C THR A 412 7.97 11.35 -16.56
N VAL A 413 8.15 10.08 -16.24
CA VAL A 413 7.09 9.06 -16.35
C VAL A 413 6.33 9.01 -15.03
N ILE A 414 5.03 9.21 -15.10
CA ILE A 414 4.10 9.14 -13.99
C ILE A 414 3.43 7.77 -14.00
N VAL A 415 3.49 7.07 -12.87
CA VAL A 415 2.82 5.78 -12.65
C VAL A 415 1.88 5.97 -11.47
N ILE A 416 0.57 5.75 -11.65
CA ILE A 416 -0.44 5.88 -10.59
C ILE A 416 -1.10 4.51 -10.40
N VAL A 417 -1.14 3.99 -9.18
CA VAL A 417 -1.73 2.69 -8.87
C VAL A 417 -2.50 2.69 -7.56
N GLY A 418 -3.60 1.93 -7.48
CA GLY A 418 -4.21 1.55 -6.19
C GLY A 418 -3.49 0.35 -5.59
N ASP A 419 -3.24 0.32 -4.28
CA ASP A 419 -2.55 -0.82 -3.66
C ASP A 419 -3.44 -2.06 -3.53
N ASN A 420 -4.71 -1.90 -3.19
CA ASN A 420 -5.70 -2.96 -3.15
C ASN A 420 -7.11 -2.45 -3.47
N GLY A 421 -8.09 -3.36 -3.54
CA GLY A 421 -9.50 -3.02 -3.62
C GLY A 421 -9.97 -2.19 -2.42
N SER A 422 -11.08 -1.45 -2.57
CA SER A 422 -11.62 -0.65 -1.46
C SER A 422 -12.13 -1.54 -0.31
N LEU A 423 -12.18 -0.99 0.91
CA LEU A 423 -12.62 -1.72 2.10
C LEU A 423 -14.05 -1.36 2.50
N GLY A 424 -14.85 -2.38 2.79
CA GLY A 424 -16.11 -2.25 3.54
C GLY A 424 -17.03 -1.14 3.02
N LEU A 425 -17.27 -0.13 3.86
CA LEU A 425 -18.22 0.95 3.56
C LEU A 425 -17.80 1.86 2.39
N ALA A 426 -16.54 1.83 1.96
CA ALA A 426 -16.08 2.61 0.80
C ALA A 426 -16.46 1.97 -0.54
N VAL A 427 -16.80 0.68 -0.54
CA VAL A 427 -17.11 -0.06 -1.77
C VAL A 427 -18.36 0.50 -2.43
N LYS A 428 -18.26 0.73 -3.73
CA LYS A 428 -19.35 1.30 -4.53
C LYS A 428 -19.98 0.24 -5.44
N ALA A 429 -21.31 0.21 -5.50
CA ALA A 429 -22.03 -0.69 -6.41
C ALA A 429 -21.58 -0.53 -7.88
N PRO A 430 -21.58 -1.61 -8.69
CA PRO A 430 -22.09 -2.97 -8.39
C PRO A 430 -21.12 -3.88 -7.63
N PHE A 431 -19.98 -3.37 -7.16
CA PHE A 431 -19.01 -4.16 -6.42
C PHE A 431 -19.52 -4.58 -5.04
N ASP A 432 -19.05 -5.73 -4.56
CA ASP A 432 -19.49 -6.36 -3.32
C ASP A 432 -18.53 -6.08 -2.16
N SER A 433 -19.02 -5.41 -1.11
CA SER A 433 -18.25 -5.05 0.08
C SER A 433 -17.80 -6.24 0.93
N SER A 434 -18.49 -7.38 0.84
CA SER A 434 -18.12 -8.61 1.58
C SER A 434 -17.01 -9.41 0.89
N ARG A 435 -16.73 -9.07 -0.38
CA ARG A 435 -15.74 -9.70 -1.26
C ARG A 435 -14.62 -8.73 -1.63
N ALA A 436 -14.36 -7.76 -0.76
CA ALA A 436 -13.50 -6.62 -1.01
C ALA A 436 -12.06 -6.85 -0.47
N LYS A 437 -11.38 -5.80 -0.03
CA LYS A 437 -10.06 -5.89 0.64
C LYS A 437 -10.00 -7.06 1.62
N GLY A 438 -8.88 -7.81 1.60
CA GLY A 438 -8.67 -9.03 2.37
C GLY A 438 -9.18 -10.30 1.67
N THR A 439 -9.63 -10.22 0.42
CA THR A 439 -10.08 -11.39 -0.35
C THR A 439 -9.56 -11.36 -1.78
N ALA A 440 -9.37 -12.54 -2.38
CA ALA A 440 -8.90 -12.64 -3.76
C ALA A 440 -10.02 -12.46 -4.82
N TYR A 441 -11.21 -12.00 -4.42
CA TYR A 441 -12.32 -11.68 -5.33
C TYR A 441 -12.08 -10.38 -6.08
N GLN A 442 -12.87 -10.11 -7.12
CA GLN A 442 -12.62 -9.02 -8.06
C GLN A 442 -12.69 -7.65 -7.36
N THR A 443 -13.59 -7.46 -6.40
CA THR A 443 -13.63 -6.21 -5.60
C THR A 443 -12.36 -6.02 -4.76
N GLY A 444 -11.72 -7.10 -4.28
CA GLY A 444 -10.51 -7.03 -3.46
C GLY A 444 -9.21 -6.85 -4.24
N VAL A 445 -9.12 -7.35 -5.48
CA VAL A 445 -7.86 -7.38 -6.25
C VAL A 445 -7.80 -6.37 -7.39
N TRP A 446 -8.93 -5.86 -7.88
CA TRP A 446 -8.96 -5.03 -9.08
C TRP A 446 -8.69 -3.56 -8.75
N VAL A 447 -7.54 -3.07 -9.23
CA VAL A 447 -7.04 -1.72 -8.94
C VAL A 447 -6.86 -0.89 -10.22
N PRO A 448 -6.96 0.44 -10.15
CA PRO A 448 -6.58 1.30 -11.25
C PRO A 448 -5.05 1.29 -11.43
N LEU A 449 -4.60 1.32 -12.69
CA LEU A 449 -3.21 1.59 -13.05
C LEU A 449 -3.16 2.54 -14.26
N ILE A 450 -2.49 3.67 -14.09
CA ILE A 450 -2.25 4.68 -15.13
C ILE A 450 -0.75 4.81 -15.32
N VAL A 451 -0.29 4.83 -16.57
CA VAL A 451 1.09 5.19 -16.90
C VAL A 451 1.09 6.28 -17.97
N ALA A 452 1.74 7.40 -17.69
CA ALA A 452 1.82 8.54 -18.59
C ALA A 452 3.25 9.09 -18.65
N GLY A 453 3.67 9.61 -19.80
CA GLY A 453 5.01 10.19 -19.94
C GLY A 453 5.50 10.14 -21.38
N ARG A 454 6.68 10.72 -21.61
CA ARG A 454 7.33 10.71 -22.92
C ARG A 454 7.52 9.25 -23.40
N GLY A 455 7.09 8.97 -24.63
CA GLY A 455 7.23 7.65 -25.25
C GLY A 455 6.00 6.75 -25.12
N VAL A 456 4.94 7.20 -24.44
CA VAL A 456 3.61 6.57 -24.56
C VAL A 456 3.05 6.84 -25.97
N ALA A 457 2.75 5.77 -26.69
CA ALA A 457 2.13 5.81 -28.00
C ALA A 457 0.61 5.79 -27.89
N ASP A 458 -0.05 6.67 -28.65
CA ASP A 458 -1.51 6.83 -28.72
C ASP A 458 -2.15 7.05 -27.33
N PRO A 459 -1.86 8.19 -26.66
CA PRO A 459 -2.37 8.48 -25.32
C PRO A 459 -3.90 8.59 -25.28
N GLY A 460 -4.48 8.29 -24.12
CA GLY A 460 -5.91 8.28 -23.85
C GLY A 460 -6.58 6.92 -24.08
N ARG A 461 -5.82 5.91 -24.51
CA ARG A 461 -6.32 4.55 -24.77
C ARG A 461 -6.30 3.65 -23.54
N ASP A 462 -6.98 2.52 -23.69
CA ASP A 462 -7.07 1.46 -22.69
C ASP A 462 -6.22 0.25 -23.08
N VAL A 463 -5.61 -0.38 -22.09
CA VAL A 463 -5.02 -1.72 -22.19
C VAL A 463 -5.96 -2.68 -21.46
N GLU A 464 -6.63 -3.54 -22.24
CA GLU A 464 -7.60 -4.53 -21.75
C GLU A 464 -6.94 -5.87 -21.35
N HIS A 465 -5.64 -6.03 -21.64
CA HIS A 465 -4.87 -7.20 -21.30
C HIS A 465 -4.50 -7.24 -19.81
N MET A 466 -4.37 -8.45 -19.27
CA MET A 466 -4.02 -8.66 -17.87
C MET A 466 -2.64 -8.08 -17.55
N VAL A 467 -2.59 -7.33 -16.45
CA VAL A 467 -1.40 -6.84 -15.77
C VAL A 467 -1.54 -7.16 -14.28
N ASN A 468 -0.42 -7.32 -13.58
CA ASN A 468 -0.40 -7.43 -12.13
C ASN A 468 0.50 -6.33 -11.54
N GLY A 469 0.21 -5.86 -10.34
CA GLY A 469 1.06 -4.91 -9.63
C GLY A 469 2.51 -5.38 -9.46
N VAL A 470 2.79 -6.69 -9.42
CA VAL A 470 4.17 -7.21 -9.45
C VAL A 470 4.95 -6.76 -10.71
N ASP A 471 4.27 -6.44 -11.81
CA ASP A 471 4.89 -5.99 -13.07
C ASP A 471 5.52 -4.61 -12.96
N LEU A 472 5.12 -3.80 -11.97
CA LEU A 472 5.68 -2.48 -11.75
C LEU A 472 7.19 -2.55 -11.49
N PHE A 473 7.65 -3.59 -10.79
CA PHE A 473 9.07 -3.81 -10.57
C PHE A 473 9.86 -3.94 -11.88
N GLU A 474 9.35 -4.73 -12.83
CA GLU A 474 9.96 -4.87 -14.15
C GLU A 474 9.88 -3.56 -14.93
N LEU A 475 8.72 -2.88 -14.91
CA LEU A 475 8.55 -1.60 -15.57
C LEU A 475 9.57 -0.56 -15.11
N PHE A 476 9.85 -0.47 -13.80
CA PHE A 476 10.86 0.45 -13.28
C PHE A 476 12.26 0.12 -13.82
N GLY A 477 12.62 -1.17 -13.88
CA GLY A 477 13.85 -1.63 -14.52
C GLY A 477 13.91 -1.28 -16.01
N GLU A 478 12.84 -1.53 -16.77
CA GLU A 478 12.73 -1.23 -18.20
C GLU A 478 12.85 0.27 -18.49
N LEU A 479 12.28 1.13 -17.64
CA LEU A 479 12.41 2.59 -17.73
C LEU A 479 13.85 3.06 -17.50
N ALA A 480 14.59 2.38 -16.61
CA ALA A 480 15.99 2.66 -16.33
C ALA A 480 16.97 2.01 -17.32
N GLY A 481 16.47 1.18 -18.25
CA GLY A 481 17.28 0.43 -19.22
C GLY A 481 18.05 -0.75 -18.59
N ILE A 482 17.51 -1.34 -17.52
CA ILE A 482 18.07 -2.49 -16.81
C ILE A 482 17.37 -3.77 -17.28
N ASP A 483 18.13 -4.81 -17.63
CA ASP A 483 17.61 -6.17 -17.69
C ASP A 483 17.49 -6.71 -16.27
N VAL A 484 16.26 -6.72 -15.75
CA VAL A 484 15.97 -7.06 -14.35
C VAL A 484 16.40 -8.49 -14.02
N ARG A 485 16.11 -9.44 -14.91
CA ARG A 485 16.44 -10.86 -14.72
C ARG A 485 17.94 -11.10 -14.67
N GLN A 486 18.73 -10.35 -15.44
CA GLN A 486 20.20 -10.42 -15.37
C GLN A 486 20.77 -9.67 -14.16
N ALA A 487 20.08 -8.63 -13.68
CA ALA A 487 20.54 -7.81 -12.56
C ALA A 487 20.28 -8.45 -11.19
N LEU A 488 19.41 -9.46 -11.13
CA LEU A 488 19.09 -10.22 -9.92
C LEU A 488 19.86 -11.54 -9.85
N PRO A 489 20.22 -11.99 -8.64
CA PRO A 489 20.83 -13.32 -8.48
C PRO A 489 19.82 -14.44 -8.71
N ALA A 490 20.33 -15.59 -9.15
CA ALA A 490 19.52 -16.73 -9.56
C ALA A 490 18.64 -17.31 -8.43
N SER A 491 19.01 -17.12 -7.16
CA SER A 491 18.23 -17.51 -5.99
C SER A 491 17.00 -16.63 -5.74
N ARG A 492 16.88 -15.49 -6.44
CA ARG A 492 15.77 -14.54 -6.30
C ARG A 492 14.98 -14.40 -7.61
N PRO A 493 14.30 -15.44 -8.09
CA PRO A 493 13.47 -15.35 -9.29
C PRO A 493 12.31 -14.37 -9.07
N VAL A 494 11.95 -13.62 -10.10
CA VAL A 494 10.82 -12.67 -10.08
C VAL A 494 9.61 -13.23 -10.82
N ASP A 495 8.42 -12.83 -10.37
CA ASP A 495 7.13 -13.13 -10.98
C ASP A 495 6.62 -12.00 -11.91
N SER A 496 7.38 -10.91 -12.00
CA SER A 496 7.11 -9.75 -12.85
C SER A 496 7.28 -10.04 -14.33
N VAL A 497 6.44 -9.43 -15.16
CA VAL A 497 6.51 -9.45 -16.63
C VAL A 497 6.71 -8.02 -17.12
N GLY A 498 7.56 -7.84 -18.13
CA GLY A 498 7.82 -6.52 -18.72
C GLY A 498 6.58 -5.97 -19.40
N ILE A 499 6.13 -4.78 -19.02
CA ILE A 499 4.91 -4.14 -19.53
C ILE A 499 5.19 -2.87 -20.34
N GLN A 500 6.45 -2.46 -20.48
CA GLN A 500 6.83 -1.29 -21.28
C GLN A 500 6.39 -1.43 -22.76
N ALA A 501 6.29 -2.65 -23.28
CA ALA A 501 5.79 -2.88 -24.64
C ALA A 501 4.37 -2.32 -24.85
N TYR A 502 3.50 -2.38 -23.83
CA TYR A 502 2.17 -1.78 -23.89
C TYR A 502 2.22 -0.26 -23.98
N LEU A 503 3.29 0.40 -23.52
CA LEU A 503 3.44 1.85 -23.66
C LEU A 503 3.77 2.24 -25.10
N LYS A 504 4.60 1.44 -25.78
CA LYS A 504 5.18 1.77 -27.08
C LYS A 504 4.36 1.27 -28.26
N ASN A 505 3.60 0.20 -28.08
CA ASN A 505 2.86 -0.47 -29.16
C ASN A 505 1.37 -0.60 -28.82
N PRO A 506 0.48 0.23 -29.42
CA PRO A 506 -0.95 0.14 -29.20
C PRO A 506 -1.60 -1.19 -29.59
N SER A 507 -0.96 -1.98 -30.48
CA SER A 507 -1.44 -3.32 -30.88
C SER A 507 -0.71 -4.45 -30.16
N GLN A 508 -0.06 -4.17 -29.03
CA GLN A 508 0.67 -5.17 -28.26
C GLN A 508 -0.29 -6.27 -27.78
N SER A 509 0.01 -7.52 -28.13
CA SER A 509 -0.72 -8.69 -27.63
C SER A 509 -0.48 -8.93 -26.15
N ALA A 510 -1.38 -9.70 -25.51
CA ALA A 510 -1.27 -10.08 -24.11
C ALA A 510 0.12 -10.64 -23.75
N LEU A 511 0.79 -9.98 -22.80
CA LEU A 511 2.07 -10.40 -22.21
C LEU A 511 1.88 -11.38 -21.05
N ARG A 512 0.74 -11.30 -20.35
CA ARG A 512 0.32 -12.28 -19.34
C ARG A 512 -0.79 -13.17 -19.88
N GLN A 513 -0.64 -14.47 -19.66
CA GLN A 513 -1.69 -15.47 -19.89
C GLN A 513 -2.46 -15.81 -18.61
N THR A 514 -1.93 -15.43 -17.45
CA THR A 514 -2.50 -15.76 -16.15
C THR A 514 -2.26 -14.61 -15.17
N ASN A 515 -3.22 -14.39 -14.29
CA ASN A 515 -3.11 -13.44 -13.17
C ASN A 515 -3.34 -14.15 -11.84
N PHE A 516 -2.70 -13.69 -10.77
CA PHE A 516 -2.71 -14.34 -9.45
C PHE A 516 -2.74 -13.33 -8.31
N ALA A 517 -3.48 -13.68 -7.27
CA ALA A 517 -3.56 -12.91 -6.04
C ALA A 517 -3.77 -13.85 -4.84
N ILE A 518 -3.23 -13.46 -3.69
CA ILE A 518 -3.33 -14.20 -2.44
C ILE A 518 -3.43 -13.25 -1.25
N SER A 519 -4.33 -13.54 -0.32
CA SER A 519 -4.29 -13.08 1.08
C SER A 519 -4.23 -14.30 1.98
N GLY A 520 -3.58 -14.14 3.13
CA GLY A 520 -3.47 -15.17 4.15
C GLY A 520 -3.07 -14.55 5.49
N LEU A 521 -2.78 -15.39 6.47
CA LEU A 521 -2.28 -14.95 7.78
C LEU A 521 -0.77 -14.71 7.73
N ASN A 522 -0.32 -13.61 8.32
CA ASN A 522 1.09 -13.38 8.61
C ASN A 522 1.58 -14.32 9.72
N GLN A 523 2.88 -14.59 9.74
CA GLN A 523 3.52 -15.33 10.83
C GLN A 523 3.61 -14.45 12.08
N GLN A 524 3.07 -14.95 13.19
CA GLN A 524 3.18 -14.38 14.53
C GLN A 524 3.75 -15.43 15.48
N ALA A 525 4.30 -14.98 16.61
CA ALA A 525 4.89 -15.85 17.62
C ALA A 525 3.92 -16.97 18.04
N ASP A 526 4.43 -18.19 18.18
CA ASP A 526 3.71 -19.38 18.63
C ASP A 526 2.47 -19.74 17.77
N GLY A 527 2.45 -19.31 16.51
CA GLY A 527 1.30 -19.52 15.62
C GLY A 527 0.12 -18.60 15.95
N GLY A 528 0.41 -17.47 16.59
CA GLY A 528 -0.55 -16.40 16.86
C GLY A 528 -1.22 -15.85 15.60
N ARG A 529 -2.25 -15.02 15.82
CA ARG A 529 -3.00 -14.34 14.76
C ARG A 529 -3.65 -13.08 15.32
N ASN A 530 -3.94 -12.14 14.43
CA ASN A 530 -4.72 -10.95 14.76
C ASN A 530 -6.07 -11.33 15.39
N GLY A 531 -6.52 -10.56 16.38
CA GLY A 531 -7.82 -10.77 17.01
C GLY A 531 -9.00 -10.61 16.03
N PRO A 532 -10.15 -11.28 16.28
CA PRO A 532 -11.33 -11.10 15.45
C PRO A 532 -11.91 -9.69 15.58
N CYS A 533 -12.27 -9.11 14.44
CA CYS A 533 -12.97 -7.84 14.32
C CYS A 533 -14.30 -8.10 13.60
N VAL A 534 -15.41 -7.66 14.17
CA VAL A 534 -16.73 -7.80 13.56
C VAL A 534 -17.22 -6.44 13.07
N VAL A 535 -17.38 -6.31 11.76
CA VAL A 535 -17.92 -5.09 11.13
C VAL A 535 -19.37 -5.35 10.73
N THR A 536 -20.26 -4.41 11.02
CA THR A 536 -21.67 -4.51 10.62
C THR A 536 -21.82 -4.23 9.13
N THR A 537 -22.66 -5.01 8.45
CA THR A 537 -22.95 -4.82 7.03
C THR A 537 -24.22 -3.98 6.86
N ALA A 538 -24.33 -3.27 5.74
CA ALA A 538 -25.50 -2.45 5.43
C ALA A 538 -26.83 -3.26 5.41
N ALA A 539 -26.76 -4.59 5.29
CA ALA A 539 -27.90 -5.50 5.31
C ALA A 539 -28.33 -5.93 6.73
N GLY A 540 -27.70 -5.42 7.80
CA GLY A 540 -28.04 -5.72 9.19
C GLY A 540 -27.39 -7.01 9.75
N GLY A 541 -26.54 -7.68 8.96
CA GLY A 541 -25.67 -8.77 9.42
C GLY A 541 -24.31 -8.28 9.90
N GLY A 542 -23.43 -9.20 10.29
CA GLY A 542 -22.04 -8.89 10.65
C GLY A 542 -21.05 -9.80 9.93
N THR A 543 -19.92 -9.23 9.50
CA THR A 543 -18.80 -9.96 8.94
C THR A 543 -17.66 -9.96 9.94
N CYS A 544 -17.25 -11.15 10.37
CA CYS A 544 -16.08 -11.35 11.20
C CYS A 544 -14.84 -11.53 10.31
N MET A 545 -13.81 -10.76 10.59
CA MET A 545 -12.53 -10.75 9.88
C MET A 545 -11.36 -10.69 10.84
N GLN A 546 -10.17 -11.11 10.40
CA GLN A 546 -8.92 -11.02 11.16
C GLN A 546 -7.86 -10.18 10.43
N ILE A 547 -8.31 -9.30 9.52
CA ILE A 547 -7.46 -8.34 8.77
C ILE A 547 -7.13 -7.07 9.56
N ALA A 548 -7.91 -6.77 10.61
CA ALA A 548 -7.59 -5.67 11.50
C ALA A 548 -6.41 -6.06 12.41
N THR A 549 -5.30 -5.35 12.29
CA THR A 549 -4.05 -5.64 13.01
C THR A 549 -4.10 -5.28 14.50
N SER A 550 -5.12 -4.54 14.94
CA SER A 550 -5.32 -4.17 16.34
C SER A 550 -6.77 -3.77 16.64
N LYS A 551 -7.07 -3.61 17.93
CA LYS A 551 -8.34 -3.05 18.42
C LYS A 551 -8.65 -1.68 17.83
N SER A 552 -7.67 -0.79 17.78
CA SER A 552 -7.87 0.59 17.31
C SER A 552 -8.26 0.61 15.82
N VAL A 553 -7.59 -0.22 15.02
CA VAL A 553 -7.88 -0.38 13.58
C VAL A 553 -9.26 -0.97 13.36
N CYS A 554 -9.66 -1.95 14.17
CA CYS A 554 -11.03 -2.47 14.14
C CYS A 554 -12.06 -1.36 14.40
N GLY A 555 -11.84 -0.53 15.42
CA GLY A 555 -12.69 0.61 15.73
C GLY A 555 -12.73 1.68 14.64
N ASP A 556 -11.59 2.00 14.03
CA ASP A 556 -11.49 2.96 12.91
C ASP A 556 -12.23 2.45 11.65
N ASN A 557 -12.38 1.13 11.51
CA ASN A 557 -13.22 0.48 10.50
C ASN A 557 -14.69 0.34 10.94
N SER A 558 -15.10 0.99 12.03
CA SER A 558 -16.45 0.88 12.62
C SER A 558 -16.83 -0.56 13.02
N GLY A 559 -15.83 -1.36 13.43
CA GLY A 559 -16.00 -2.72 13.92
C GLY A 559 -15.92 -2.83 15.43
N PHE A 560 -16.32 -4.00 15.93
CA PHE A 560 -16.21 -4.41 17.33
C PHE A 560 -15.07 -5.41 17.48
N TRP A 561 -14.17 -5.16 18.42
CA TRP A 561 -12.99 -6.00 18.67
C TRP A 561 -13.31 -7.14 19.63
N TRP A 562 -12.96 -8.37 19.24
CA TRP A 562 -13.12 -9.60 20.02
C TRP A 562 -11.79 -10.22 20.46
N GLY A 563 -10.66 -9.65 20.05
CA GLY A 563 -9.34 -10.12 20.48
C GLY A 563 -9.02 -9.75 21.94
N GLU A 564 -7.73 -9.76 22.29
CA GLU A 564 -7.30 -9.36 23.63
C GLU A 564 -7.73 -7.91 23.91
N GLY A 565 -8.30 -7.69 25.11
CA GLY A 565 -8.88 -6.40 25.47
C GLY A 565 -10.13 -6.04 24.66
N HIS A 566 -10.94 -7.04 24.29
CA HIS A 566 -12.19 -6.91 23.54
C HIS A 566 -13.12 -5.79 24.05
N ASP A 567 -14.04 -5.34 23.19
CA ASP A 567 -15.11 -4.42 23.55
C ASP A 567 -16.17 -5.08 24.44
N ASP A 568 -17.20 -4.36 24.90
CA ASP A 568 -18.31 -5.04 25.57
C ASP A 568 -19.07 -5.92 24.58
N LEU A 569 -18.94 -7.25 24.72
CA LEU A 569 -19.45 -8.23 23.77
C LEU A 569 -20.85 -8.74 24.12
N ALA A 570 -21.35 -8.46 25.32
CA ALA A 570 -22.65 -8.94 25.77
C ALA A 570 -23.80 -8.56 24.82
N PRO A 571 -23.87 -7.34 24.25
CA PRO A 571 -24.91 -6.96 23.29
C PRO A 571 -24.86 -7.77 21.98
N MET A 572 -23.72 -8.37 21.65
CA MET A 572 -23.49 -9.14 20.43
C MET A 572 -23.60 -10.66 20.64
N GLY A 573 -23.99 -11.09 21.84
CA GLY A 573 -24.05 -12.51 22.22
C GLY A 573 -22.69 -13.12 22.57
N GLY A 574 -21.67 -12.29 22.85
CA GLY A 574 -20.37 -12.76 23.35
C GLY A 574 -20.36 -13.00 24.86
N ASP A 575 -19.21 -13.47 25.38
CA ASP A 575 -18.98 -13.70 26.80
C ASP A 575 -17.77 -12.88 27.27
N ASN A 576 -18.04 -11.84 28.07
CA ASN A 576 -17.01 -10.95 28.61
C ASN A 576 -16.10 -11.61 29.67
N ALA A 577 -16.38 -12.86 30.07
CA ALA A 577 -15.48 -13.63 30.91
C ALA A 577 -14.29 -14.24 30.13
N ILE A 578 -14.39 -14.33 28.80
CA ILE A 578 -13.31 -14.81 27.94
C ILE A 578 -12.33 -13.67 27.66
N ALA A 579 -11.09 -13.79 28.14
CA ALA A 579 -10.10 -12.72 28.02
C ALA A 579 -9.74 -12.32 26.57
N SER A 580 -9.82 -13.27 25.63
CA SER A 580 -9.53 -13.06 24.21
C SER A 580 -10.09 -14.19 23.37
N TYR A 581 -10.70 -13.86 22.23
CA TYR A 581 -11.03 -14.80 21.19
C TYR A 581 -9.90 -14.84 20.16
N GLY A 582 -9.43 -16.02 19.78
CA GLY A 582 -8.38 -16.18 18.79
C GLY A 582 -8.90 -16.21 17.35
N THR A 583 -10.15 -16.62 17.12
CA THR A 583 -10.66 -16.89 15.76
C THR A 583 -12.12 -16.46 15.58
N CYS A 584 -12.50 -16.13 14.35
CA CYS A 584 -13.92 -15.88 14.01
C CYS A 584 -14.82 -17.09 14.24
N ALA A 585 -14.28 -18.32 14.14
CA ALA A 585 -15.03 -19.53 14.51
C ALA A 585 -15.40 -19.55 16.01
N GLN A 586 -14.47 -19.15 16.90
CA GLN A 586 -14.76 -19.07 18.34
C GLN A 586 -15.81 -18.01 18.67
N VAL A 587 -15.81 -16.89 17.93
CA VAL A 587 -16.87 -15.87 18.04
C VAL A 587 -18.23 -16.49 17.78
N ASN A 588 -18.39 -17.18 16.64
CA ASN A 588 -19.66 -17.84 16.30
C ASN A 588 -20.01 -19.01 17.25
N GLN A 589 -19.03 -19.76 17.73
CA GLN A 589 -19.24 -20.83 18.71
C GLN A 589 -19.87 -20.30 20.00
N VAL A 590 -19.35 -19.20 20.55
CA VAL A 590 -19.89 -18.62 21.79
C VAL A 590 -21.24 -17.96 21.55
N ARG A 591 -21.42 -17.25 20.42
CA ARG A 591 -22.74 -16.69 20.06
C ARG A 591 -23.81 -17.77 20.00
N TYR A 592 -23.52 -18.89 19.34
CA TYR A 592 -24.42 -20.04 19.28
C TYR A 592 -24.69 -20.63 20.68
N GLY A 593 -23.65 -20.80 21.50
CA GLY A 593 -23.77 -21.25 22.89
C GLY A 593 -24.65 -20.35 23.76
N ASN A 594 -24.67 -19.04 23.45
CA ASN A 594 -25.49 -18.03 24.12
C ASN A 594 -26.90 -17.86 23.49
N GLY A 595 -27.31 -18.78 22.61
CA GLY A 595 -28.66 -18.84 22.07
C GLY A 595 -28.90 -18.01 20.81
N VAL A 596 -27.85 -17.47 20.17
CA VAL A 596 -27.98 -16.87 18.83
C VAL A 596 -28.29 -17.97 17.82
N PRO A 597 -29.38 -17.86 17.03
CA PRO A 597 -29.71 -18.84 15.99
C PRO A 597 -28.59 -18.99 14.96
N GLU A 598 -28.44 -20.19 14.39
CA GLU A 598 -27.42 -20.48 13.38
C GLU A 598 -27.49 -19.53 12.17
N ALA A 599 -28.70 -19.19 11.72
CA ALA A 599 -28.93 -18.25 10.62
C ALA A 599 -28.52 -16.80 10.91
N GLU A 600 -28.23 -16.47 12.17
CA GLU A 600 -27.81 -15.13 12.63
C GLU A 600 -26.32 -15.10 13.05
N LEU A 601 -25.60 -16.20 12.85
CA LEU A 601 -24.16 -16.24 13.01
C LEU A 601 -23.47 -15.34 11.98
N TYR A 602 -22.30 -14.82 12.34
CA TYR A 602 -21.60 -13.87 11.48
C TYR A 602 -21.01 -14.59 10.27
N THR A 603 -21.03 -13.90 9.13
CA THR A 603 -20.23 -14.30 7.96
C THR A 603 -18.75 -14.26 8.36
N VAL A 604 -18.02 -15.33 8.08
CA VAL A 604 -16.59 -15.43 8.41
C VAL A 604 -15.79 -15.24 7.12
N MET A 605 -14.87 -14.25 7.12
CA MET A 605 -13.86 -14.12 6.06
C MET A 605 -12.88 -15.30 6.09
N PRO A 606 -12.32 -15.71 4.95
CA PRO A 606 -11.36 -16.81 4.90
C PRO A 606 -10.05 -16.47 5.61
N ASP A 607 -9.43 -17.47 6.24
CA ASP A 607 -8.05 -17.39 6.76
C ASP A 607 -7.03 -17.27 5.61
N GLN A 608 -7.37 -17.82 4.44
CA GLN A 608 -6.60 -17.64 3.20
C GLN A 608 -7.55 -17.58 2.00
N SER A 609 -7.36 -16.60 1.13
CA SER A 609 -8.07 -16.47 -0.14
C SER A 609 -7.07 -16.39 -1.28
N VAL A 610 -7.14 -17.33 -2.21
CA VAL A 610 -6.22 -17.40 -3.36
C VAL A 610 -7.02 -17.42 -4.64
N ALA A 611 -6.62 -16.63 -5.63
CA ALA A 611 -7.24 -16.64 -6.95
C ALA A 611 -6.21 -16.76 -8.07
N VAL A 612 -6.61 -17.46 -9.12
CA VAL A 612 -5.94 -17.47 -10.41
C VAL A 612 -6.97 -17.26 -11.51
N ARG A 613 -6.62 -16.53 -12.56
CA ARG A 613 -7.48 -16.38 -13.74
C ARG A 613 -6.72 -16.46 -15.04
N GLU A 614 -7.45 -16.75 -16.10
CA GLU A 614 -7.06 -16.45 -17.46
C GLU A 614 -7.92 -15.29 -18.00
N ALA A 615 -7.92 -15.07 -19.31
CA ALA A 615 -8.64 -13.97 -19.93
C ALA A 615 -10.14 -13.93 -19.54
N ARG A 616 -10.82 -15.08 -19.48
CA ARG A 616 -12.29 -15.15 -19.29
C ARG A 616 -12.74 -15.69 -17.93
N TYR A 617 -12.07 -16.72 -17.43
CA TYR A 617 -12.48 -17.45 -16.24
C TYR A 617 -11.51 -17.26 -15.09
N LYS A 618 -12.08 -17.30 -13.88
CA LYS A 618 -11.39 -17.13 -12.61
C LYS A 618 -11.73 -18.28 -11.68
N LEU A 619 -10.71 -18.82 -11.02
CA LEU A 619 -10.84 -19.77 -9.94
C LEU A 619 -10.41 -19.12 -8.63
N VAL A 620 -11.26 -19.20 -7.62
CA VAL A 620 -10.97 -18.81 -6.24
C VAL A 620 -10.94 -20.07 -5.39
N ARG A 621 -9.94 -20.18 -4.51
CA ARG A 621 -9.87 -21.19 -3.45
C ARG A 621 -9.76 -20.47 -2.12
N ASN A 622 -10.73 -20.69 -1.25
CA ASN A 622 -10.77 -20.14 0.09
C ASN A 622 -10.53 -21.23 1.12
N THR A 623 -9.73 -20.93 2.14
CA THR A 623 -9.54 -21.77 3.32
C THR A 623 -10.11 -21.04 4.52
N PHE A 624 -11.05 -21.67 5.22
CA PHE A 624 -11.74 -21.12 6.37
C PHE A 624 -11.43 -21.92 7.62
N LYS A 625 -11.52 -21.24 8.77
CA LYS A 625 -11.78 -21.86 10.06
C LYS A 625 -13.20 -21.48 10.48
N ARG A 626 -14.12 -22.44 10.50
CA ARG A 626 -15.55 -22.20 10.76
C ARG A 626 -16.03 -22.92 12.01
N PHE A 627 -17.16 -22.47 12.53
CA PHE A 627 -17.95 -23.18 13.54
C PHE A 627 -19.22 -23.74 12.89
N ASP A 628 -19.49 -25.01 13.15
CA ASP A 628 -20.73 -25.71 12.80
C ASP A 628 -21.27 -26.39 14.08
N PRO A 629 -22.58 -26.31 14.39
CA PRO A 629 -23.14 -26.87 15.63
C PRO A 629 -22.93 -28.38 15.80
N VAL A 630 -22.76 -29.12 14.72
CA VAL A 630 -22.57 -30.58 14.70
C VAL A 630 -21.09 -30.95 14.67
N LYS A 631 -20.29 -30.29 13.83
CA LYS A 631 -18.86 -30.59 13.64
C LYS A 631 -17.95 -29.88 14.65
N GLY A 632 -18.44 -28.82 15.29
CA GLY A 632 -17.62 -27.91 16.07
C GLY A 632 -16.74 -27.02 15.18
N ILE A 633 -15.64 -26.53 15.75
CA ILE A 633 -14.66 -25.74 15.00
C ILE A 633 -13.84 -26.68 14.10
N HIS A 634 -13.82 -26.38 12.80
CA HIS A 634 -13.11 -27.17 11.82
C HIS A 634 -12.56 -26.30 10.69
N ASP A 635 -11.58 -26.84 9.98
CA ASP A 635 -11.06 -26.24 8.76
C ASP A 635 -11.90 -26.69 7.56
N GLU A 636 -12.14 -25.77 6.64
CA GLU A 636 -12.93 -25.99 5.42
C GLU A 636 -12.23 -25.34 4.23
N VAL A 637 -12.21 -26.03 3.10
CA VAL A 637 -11.69 -25.50 1.84
C VAL A 637 -12.83 -25.44 0.84
N GLU A 638 -13.04 -24.27 0.27
CA GLU A 638 -14.07 -24.02 -0.72
C GLU A 638 -13.46 -23.58 -2.04
N TYR A 639 -14.06 -24.03 -3.14
CA TYR A 639 -13.73 -23.61 -4.50
C TYR A 639 -14.90 -22.84 -5.11
N GLU A 640 -14.58 -21.77 -5.82
CA GLU A 640 -15.54 -21.01 -6.61
C GLU A 640 -14.97 -20.72 -8.01
N PHE A 641 -15.79 -20.92 -9.05
CA PHE A 641 -15.37 -20.81 -10.44
C PHE A 641 -16.30 -19.88 -11.21
N TYR A 642 -15.74 -18.82 -11.79
CA TYR A 642 -16.49 -17.71 -12.36
C TYR A 642 -16.07 -17.42 -13.79
N GLU A 643 -17.02 -16.87 -14.56
CA GLU A 643 -16.70 -16.02 -15.69
C GLU A 643 -16.63 -14.57 -15.16
N VAL A 644 -15.60 -13.81 -15.55
CA VAL A 644 -15.41 -12.42 -15.13
C VAL A 644 -14.97 -11.56 -16.30
N ASP A 645 -15.35 -10.29 -16.32
CA ASP A 645 -14.93 -9.35 -17.36
C ASP A 645 -14.62 -7.96 -16.80
N GLN A 646 -14.11 -7.10 -17.70
CA GLN A 646 -13.71 -5.74 -17.39
C GLN A 646 -14.58 -4.73 -18.16
N ALA A 647 -15.83 -5.09 -18.48
CA ALA A 647 -16.72 -4.22 -19.24
C ALA A 647 -16.95 -2.86 -18.53
N LYS A 648 -17.00 -1.77 -19.30
CA LYS A 648 -17.29 -0.43 -18.75
C LYS A 648 -18.73 -0.36 -18.23
N GLY A 649 -18.93 0.27 -17.08
CA GLY A 649 -20.25 0.48 -16.49
C GLY A 649 -20.78 -0.75 -15.73
N THR A 650 -21.02 -1.87 -16.43
CA THR A 650 -21.57 -3.09 -15.83
C THR A 650 -20.62 -4.27 -16.07
N PRO A 651 -19.58 -4.42 -15.23
CA PRO A 651 -18.66 -5.55 -15.33
C PRO A 651 -19.35 -6.85 -14.87
N LEU A 652 -18.86 -7.99 -15.35
CA LEU A 652 -19.20 -9.30 -14.80
C LEU A 652 -18.26 -9.62 -13.64
N LEU A 653 -18.83 -9.68 -12.43
CA LEU A 653 -18.11 -9.88 -11.17
C LEU A 653 -18.30 -11.30 -10.62
N ASP A 654 -17.40 -11.71 -9.72
CA ASP A 654 -17.45 -12.96 -8.97
C ASP A 654 -18.40 -12.90 -7.77
N GLU A 655 -19.67 -12.62 -8.07
CA GLU A 655 -20.76 -12.43 -7.10
C GLU A 655 -21.14 -13.74 -6.39
N GLU A 656 -21.66 -13.60 -5.16
CA GLU A 656 -22.19 -14.71 -4.40
C GLU A 656 -23.32 -15.42 -5.17
N GLY A 657 -23.22 -16.74 -5.27
CA GLY A 657 -24.22 -17.56 -5.97
C GLY A 657 -23.99 -17.76 -7.47
N THR A 658 -23.10 -16.98 -8.11
CA THR A 658 -22.79 -17.11 -9.55
C THR A 658 -21.71 -18.16 -9.86
N SER A 659 -21.09 -18.75 -8.81
CA SER A 659 -20.10 -19.82 -8.96
C SER A 659 -20.69 -21.01 -9.73
N LYS A 660 -19.91 -21.49 -10.69
CA LYS A 660 -20.20 -22.64 -11.55
C LYS A 660 -19.85 -23.98 -10.89
N VAL A 661 -19.24 -23.97 -9.71
CA VAL A 661 -18.96 -25.18 -8.90
C VAL A 661 -19.66 -25.10 -7.55
N ASN A 662 -19.91 -26.25 -6.94
CA ASN A 662 -20.24 -26.36 -5.53
C ASN A 662 -19.01 -26.04 -4.66
N PRO A 663 -19.17 -25.71 -3.37
CA PRO A 663 -18.04 -25.40 -2.49
C PRO A 663 -16.98 -26.49 -2.44
N ASP A 664 -17.36 -27.77 -2.55
CA ASP A 664 -16.41 -28.90 -2.63
C ASP A 664 -15.62 -28.98 -3.96
N GLY A 665 -15.85 -28.04 -4.88
CA GLY A 665 -15.23 -27.97 -6.20
C GLY A 665 -15.87 -28.87 -7.25
N THR A 666 -16.98 -29.55 -6.94
CA THR A 666 -17.71 -30.34 -7.94
C THR A 666 -18.51 -29.44 -8.91
N PRO A 667 -18.56 -29.75 -10.22
CA PRO A 667 -19.30 -28.94 -11.19
C PRO A 667 -20.81 -28.83 -10.86
N ARG A 668 -21.38 -27.64 -11.02
CA ARG A 668 -22.84 -27.45 -11.05
C ARG A 668 -23.39 -27.76 -12.46
N PRO A 669 -24.68 -28.12 -12.60
CA PRO A 669 -25.28 -28.35 -13.92
C PRO A 669 -25.20 -27.13 -14.83
N GLY A 670 -25.13 -27.36 -16.15
CA GLY A 670 -25.26 -26.30 -17.16
C GLY A 670 -23.95 -25.71 -17.67
N TRP A 671 -22.82 -26.42 -17.55
CA TRP A 671 -21.54 -25.96 -18.08
C TRP A 671 -21.57 -25.81 -19.61
N GLN A 672 -20.97 -24.72 -20.09
CA GLN A 672 -20.76 -24.44 -21.50
C GLN A 672 -19.51 -25.16 -22.02
N ALA A 673 -19.41 -25.27 -23.35
CA ALA A 673 -18.24 -25.85 -23.99
C ALA A 673 -16.95 -25.10 -23.59
N GLY A 674 -15.95 -25.84 -23.12
CA GLY A 674 -14.64 -25.31 -22.71
C GLY A 674 -14.52 -24.93 -21.22
N GLU A 675 -15.62 -24.80 -20.48
CA GLU A 675 -15.58 -24.47 -19.04
C GLU A 675 -14.87 -25.55 -18.22
N GLU A 676 -15.05 -26.83 -18.59
CA GLU A 676 -14.38 -27.93 -17.90
C GLU A 676 -12.87 -27.93 -18.06
N ALA A 677 -12.41 -27.67 -19.28
CA ALA A 677 -10.99 -27.55 -19.56
C ALA A 677 -10.38 -26.33 -18.85
N ALA A 678 -11.10 -25.20 -18.82
CA ALA A 678 -10.66 -23.99 -18.13
C ALA A 678 -10.58 -24.19 -16.61
N TYR A 679 -11.60 -24.80 -15.99
CA TYR A 679 -11.58 -25.11 -14.56
C TYR A 679 -10.41 -26.01 -14.18
N LYS A 680 -10.18 -27.08 -14.95
CA LYS A 680 -9.06 -27.99 -14.72
C LYS A 680 -7.71 -27.28 -14.89
N ASP A 681 -7.54 -26.51 -15.96
CA ASP A 681 -6.29 -25.77 -16.22
C ASP A 681 -6.00 -24.75 -15.11
N LEU A 682 -6.99 -23.97 -14.69
CA LEU A 682 -6.84 -23.01 -13.60
C LEU A 682 -6.54 -23.69 -12.27
N LYS A 683 -7.19 -24.83 -11.97
CA LYS A 683 -6.88 -25.59 -10.77
C LYS A 683 -5.44 -26.10 -10.79
N ASP A 684 -4.99 -26.68 -11.91
CA ASP A 684 -3.61 -27.14 -12.07
C ASP A 684 -2.60 -25.98 -11.98
N ARG A 685 -2.93 -24.79 -12.52
CA ARG A 685 -2.09 -23.58 -12.41
C ARG A 685 -1.99 -23.09 -10.97
N LEU A 686 -3.12 -23.02 -10.27
CA LEU A 686 -3.18 -22.61 -8.87
C LEU A 686 -2.32 -23.53 -8.01
N ASP A 687 -2.45 -24.84 -8.20
CA ASP A 687 -1.70 -25.83 -7.44
C ASP A 687 -0.18 -25.73 -7.74
N ARG A 688 0.22 -25.51 -9.00
CA ARG A 688 1.63 -25.23 -9.35
C ARG A 688 2.17 -23.94 -8.74
N LEU A 689 1.38 -22.86 -8.75
CA LEU A 689 1.76 -21.57 -8.16
C LEU A 689 2.04 -21.71 -6.67
N MET A 690 1.13 -22.37 -5.95
CA MET A 690 1.25 -22.59 -4.52
C MET A 690 2.40 -23.53 -4.17
N GLN A 691 2.69 -24.52 -5.02
CA GLN A 691 3.85 -25.42 -4.86
C GLN A 691 5.19 -24.78 -5.26
N SER A 692 5.18 -23.67 -6.01
CA SER A 692 6.42 -22.98 -6.41
C SER A 692 7.11 -22.24 -5.26
N ALA A 693 6.43 -22.10 -4.12
CA ALA A 693 6.96 -21.53 -2.88
C ALA A 693 7.71 -22.59 -2.08
N VAL A 694 8.95 -22.86 -2.47
CA VAL A 694 9.82 -23.79 -1.74
C VAL A 694 10.51 -23.03 -0.62
N LEU A 695 10.16 -23.35 0.64
CA LEU A 695 10.88 -22.86 1.81
C LEU A 695 12.28 -23.50 1.87
N CYS A 696 13.32 -22.68 1.96
CA CYS A 696 14.67 -23.13 2.21
C CYS A 696 14.96 -23.04 3.72
N GLU A 697 14.52 -24.05 4.48
CA GLU A 697 14.77 -24.09 5.92
C GLU A 697 16.26 -23.94 6.25
N GLY A 698 16.58 -22.97 7.12
CA GLY A 698 17.94 -22.64 7.54
C GLY A 698 18.63 -21.54 6.72
N ASP A 699 18.10 -21.16 5.56
CA ASP A 699 18.64 -20.10 4.70
C ASP A 699 17.91 -18.78 5.00
N GLY A 700 18.45 -18.00 5.94
CA GLY A 700 17.87 -16.71 6.33
C GLY A 700 18.31 -15.57 5.42
N ASN A 701 19.41 -15.75 4.68
CA ASN A 701 19.94 -14.75 3.76
C ASN A 701 19.37 -14.84 2.34
N ILE A 702 18.56 -15.87 2.08
CA ILE A 702 17.87 -16.20 0.82
C ILE A 702 18.82 -16.26 -0.39
N ASP A 703 20.06 -16.71 -0.17
CA ASP A 703 21.03 -16.93 -1.25
C ASP A 703 20.90 -18.31 -1.90
N GLY A 704 20.08 -19.19 -1.33
CA GLY A 704 19.78 -20.54 -1.80
C GLY A 704 20.72 -21.61 -1.27
N ILE A 705 21.64 -21.30 -0.35
CA ILE A 705 22.60 -22.24 0.21
C ILE A 705 22.65 -22.05 1.72
N VAL A 706 22.33 -23.10 2.47
CA VAL A 706 22.51 -23.08 3.93
C VAL A 706 23.98 -23.35 4.25
N ASP A 707 24.72 -22.34 4.67
CA ASP A 707 26.16 -22.48 4.90
C ASP A 707 26.70 -21.75 6.15
N GLN A 708 28.02 -21.54 6.18
CA GLN A 708 28.68 -20.91 7.31
C GLN A 708 28.30 -19.43 7.45
N ALA A 709 27.90 -18.75 6.38
CA ALA A 709 27.38 -17.39 6.41
C ALA A 709 26.05 -17.31 7.17
N ASP A 710 25.17 -18.31 7.04
CA ASP A 710 23.94 -18.39 7.83
C ASP A 710 24.19 -18.51 9.32
N LEU A 711 25.13 -19.39 9.70
CA LEU A 711 25.54 -19.52 11.10
C LEU A 711 26.17 -18.23 11.64
N GLU A 712 26.93 -17.51 10.81
CA GLU A 712 27.53 -16.23 11.19
C GLU A 712 26.49 -15.12 11.34
N ASN A 713 25.54 -15.04 10.41
CA ASN A 713 24.41 -14.11 10.48
C ASN A 713 23.55 -14.39 11.71
N TRP A 714 23.16 -15.65 11.94
CA TRP A 714 22.43 -16.05 13.13
C TRP A 714 23.21 -15.67 14.40
N ARG A 715 24.51 -15.99 14.51
CA ARG A 715 25.33 -15.65 15.70
C ARG A 715 25.34 -14.15 15.97
N ARG A 716 25.51 -13.34 14.92
CA ARG A 716 25.52 -11.88 15.00
C ARG A 716 24.17 -11.37 15.50
N ILE A 717 23.08 -11.79 14.86
CA ILE A 717 21.72 -11.34 15.20
C ILE A 717 21.35 -11.80 16.62
N HIS A 718 21.65 -13.04 16.98
CA HIS A 718 21.41 -13.56 18.32
C HIS A 718 22.14 -12.73 19.40
N ALA A 719 23.40 -12.37 19.16
CA ALA A 719 24.20 -11.61 20.10
C ALA A 719 23.79 -10.13 20.19
N ASP A 720 23.52 -9.48 19.06
CA ASP A 720 23.30 -8.04 18.98
C ASP A 720 21.82 -7.65 19.15
N TRP A 721 20.88 -8.52 18.74
CA TRP A 721 19.44 -8.24 18.70
C TRP A 721 18.61 -9.22 19.55
N GLY A 722 18.73 -10.52 19.28
CA GLY A 722 18.10 -11.60 20.06
C GLY A 722 16.57 -11.67 20.06
N LYS A 723 15.87 -10.81 19.30
CA LYS A 723 14.43 -10.90 19.02
C LYS A 723 14.19 -11.49 17.63
N SER A 724 12.93 -11.54 17.19
CA SER A 724 12.57 -12.01 15.86
C SER A 724 13.42 -11.35 14.77
N SER A 725 13.83 -12.17 13.81
CA SER A 725 14.63 -11.82 12.63
C SER A 725 14.35 -12.83 11.52
N VAL A 726 14.91 -12.67 10.33
CA VAL A 726 14.79 -13.68 9.27
C VAL A 726 15.40 -15.05 9.60
N TYR A 727 16.09 -15.15 10.74
CA TYR A 727 16.60 -16.40 11.32
C TYR A 727 15.74 -16.90 12.51
N ASP A 728 14.50 -16.45 12.65
CA ASP A 728 13.49 -16.97 13.59
C ASP A 728 12.64 -18.04 12.86
N PHE A 729 13.15 -19.27 12.85
CA PHE A 729 12.61 -20.38 12.07
C PHE A 729 11.74 -21.32 12.88
N ALA A 730 12.03 -21.46 14.18
CA ALA A 730 11.42 -22.48 15.02
C ALA A 730 11.17 -21.97 16.43
N GLY A 731 10.12 -22.47 17.06
CA GLY A 731 9.86 -22.19 18.45
C GLY A 731 10.65 -23.08 19.40
N ALA A 732 10.44 -22.88 20.69
CA ALA A 732 11.13 -23.58 21.79
C ALA A 732 11.02 -25.12 21.76
N VAL A 733 10.07 -25.68 20.99
CA VAL A 733 9.90 -27.14 20.82
C VAL A 733 10.16 -27.52 19.36
N PRO A 734 10.88 -28.62 19.07
CA PRO A 734 11.12 -29.07 17.70
C PRO A 734 9.81 -29.20 16.88
N GLY A 735 9.76 -28.54 15.73
CA GLY A 735 8.59 -28.53 14.84
C GLY A 735 7.47 -27.56 15.25
N SER A 736 7.68 -26.73 16.28
CA SER A 736 6.75 -25.65 16.63
C SER A 736 6.98 -24.39 15.77
N PRO A 737 5.93 -23.56 15.56
CA PRO A 737 6.06 -22.28 14.87
C PRO A 737 7.12 -21.38 15.51
N PRO A 738 7.68 -20.41 14.78
CA PRO A 738 8.59 -19.39 15.32
C PRO A 738 8.09 -18.78 16.64
N ASP A 739 8.96 -18.62 17.64
CA ASP A 739 8.60 -18.13 18.97
C ASP A 739 8.83 -16.61 19.15
N GLY A 740 9.31 -15.93 18.11
CA GLY A 740 9.56 -14.49 18.13
C GLY A 740 10.97 -14.12 18.59
N TYR A 741 11.90 -15.07 18.68
CA TYR A 741 13.28 -14.83 19.12
C TYR A 741 14.28 -15.58 18.26
N THR A 742 15.32 -14.89 17.76
CA THR A 742 16.48 -15.57 17.16
C THR A 742 17.37 -16.18 18.25
N ASN A 743 17.24 -17.48 18.47
CA ASN A 743 17.78 -18.19 19.63
C ASN A 743 18.32 -19.60 19.28
N GLY A 744 18.62 -20.41 20.30
CA GLY A 744 19.23 -21.74 20.15
C GLY A 744 18.48 -22.69 19.22
N PRO A 745 17.15 -22.89 19.39
CA PRO A 745 16.30 -23.60 18.44
C PRO A 745 16.55 -23.25 16.96
N ASP A 746 16.71 -21.97 16.62
CA ASP A 746 16.98 -21.58 15.24
C ASP A 746 18.37 -21.99 14.76
N GLN A 747 19.37 -21.94 15.66
CA GLN A 747 20.71 -22.42 15.36
C GLN A 747 20.69 -23.91 14.97
N ASP A 748 19.84 -24.69 15.63
CA ASP A 748 19.68 -26.12 15.33
C ASP A 748 19.07 -26.29 13.92
N VAL A 749 18.09 -25.46 13.52
CA VAL A 749 17.54 -25.48 12.15
C VAL A 749 18.61 -25.21 11.10
N VAL A 750 19.43 -24.17 11.30
CA VAL A 750 20.55 -23.86 10.38
C VAL A 750 21.55 -25.02 10.35
N SER A 751 21.95 -25.52 11.52
CA SER A 751 22.97 -26.57 11.66
C SER A 751 22.53 -27.90 11.03
N LEU A 752 21.25 -28.26 11.17
CA LEU A 752 20.67 -29.47 10.57
C LEU A 752 20.60 -29.40 9.04
N ASN A 753 20.52 -28.18 8.48
CA ASN A 753 20.40 -27.97 7.04
C ASN A 753 21.73 -27.56 6.37
N LEU A 754 22.86 -27.49 7.09
CA LEU A 754 24.15 -27.11 6.51
C LEU A 754 24.53 -27.94 5.27
N GLY A 755 24.92 -27.25 4.20
CA GLY A 755 25.26 -27.83 2.90
C GLY A 755 24.04 -28.09 2.01
N LYS A 756 22.82 -27.76 2.44
CA LYS A 756 21.62 -27.82 1.61
C LYS A 756 21.66 -26.69 0.57
N THR A 757 21.47 -27.07 -0.68
CA THR A 757 21.24 -26.11 -1.77
C THR A 757 19.78 -26.19 -2.19
N CYS A 758 19.10 -25.06 -2.13
CA CYS A 758 17.71 -24.91 -2.50
C CYS A 758 17.61 -24.39 -3.94
N VAL A 759 16.77 -25.05 -4.73
CA VAL A 759 16.42 -24.55 -6.06
C VAL A 759 15.11 -23.81 -5.92
N TYR A 760 15.15 -22.49 -6.05
CA TYR A 760 13.94 -21.70 -6.22
C TYR A 760 13.45 -21.90 -7.66
N PRO A 761 12.27 -22.51 -7.87
CA PRO A 761 11.75 -22.70 -9.21
C PRO A 761 11.64 -21.34 -9.91
N ALA A 762 11.96 -21.30 -11.21
CA ALA A 762 11.63 -20.14 -12.02
C ALA A 762 10.14 -19.83 -11.91
N SER A 763 9.78 -18.56 -12.05
CA SER A 763 8.37 -18.18 -12.06
C SER A 763 7.61 -18.94 -13.14
N VAL A 764 6.34 -19.24 -12.88
CA VAL A 764 5.48 -20.05 -13.76
C VAL A 764 4.84 -19.21 -14.89
N TYR A 765 5.31 -17.98 -15.10
CA TYR A 765 4.76 -16.99 -16.04
C TYR A 765 5.70 -16.69 -17.21
#